data_AF-A0A2D5ZC56-F1
#
_entry.id   AF-A0A2D5ZC56-F1
#
_cell.length_a   1.000
_cell.length_b   1.000
_cell.length_c   1.000
_cell.angle_alpha   90.00
_cell.angle_beta   90.00
_cell.angle_gamma   90.00
#
_symmetry.space_group_name_H-M   'P 1'
#
loop_
_entity.id
_entity.type
_entity.pdbx_description
1 polymer ?
#
loop_
_entity_poly.entity_id
_entity_poly.type
_entity_poly.pdbx_seq_one_letter_code
_entity_poly.pdbx_strand_id
1 'polypeptide(L)'
;MMPSNPNRSAARLVRILAAVLAFSAVVPVLAEEKAAEAAGGAAAPARDEVNVEVSVAALLGNRGLFDGSLSDPVWTVTPRAGRRLIQLPVLPPKPGEMSAPVELSGDVLKVGRARFVGWRIESSRDQNAGVALNLKPVPADAPRIARRLTLTPDGTVRWSLERSIPGAEAANSSNPYSLRLNRKLLQAQRPKRPPTIKRQPGADRKEHRRQVRDASAQYKKLAAEYNKLRRGIKSLETKFEDAMPPLLLAVYDVSENMRALSIAKAPPRPWSIQIEQLEVLRTAGQAFGGQQGAGYSAQAQEMLRDVGRMVDRDAHPYTLRAVAYALESAPIERMRQRDELFAVFSAIIASSDSEARMIVVSTLARHGAPSNAVQRLMMAAANDENPTIKLMALRGFFSSGQRRAQELDGLVQQVRDLLNSMDTPEDVLEQLLLEGSDQFVANALISGLSFDGLSGPGLDRAIVFVIRRAGTDAIATGWLDRQLLGSNPIIRSRTLEVLDASRSGTSFVEPLVTGLFNAWLGTPDRSGAEARVPSATLSGPIPIQSSSHGLFPVLNAGDPETRQRSWHVLRHFYFATPQDAPRHINRQGNQEARPDDPYQALVAAALGRSTSALQAAAAAEFMARQDDLPRSSLGLVQLALSHQSDASARAVHLLLGSGRDLDPAVRSLSGDDRQQFAASCYRAVKKQPPLAAALLRQDVTQRNDVPVIAWFAGSVAHGHVPEPDEWAPAAGGEDRLLDLVNPNDKSLALAAVSALVTRAGGDEQQAREITDYLLGREGVSRADLLDEWRDQRRKVFLSRLTAAAGPYKLTVRIYSGDDQTTSASAQPPGSTGGARPPAGVVPPGVGGPGPFGPGRFERGARGAPVRKFEPSGKLEIVQEIGTVVLQVEETTISFGTQAYKLSVPDEQLAVRFDEASDLQPQLKGEATDLKVDQVESTIDLLPEANGVWRGGVELPDGWQLELIMQPIRQSGGK
;
A
#
# COMPACT_ATOMS: atom_id res chain seq x y z
N MET A 1 49.91 -14.44 -17.25
CA MET A 1 50.42 -13.10 -16.87
C MET A 1 49.97 -12.80 -15.44
N MET A 2 50.94 -12.54 -14.56
CA MET A 2 50.80 -12.52 -13.10
C MET A 2 50.00 -11.31 -12.54
N PRO A 3 49.52 -11.40 -11.28
CA PRO A 3 48.47 -10.54 -10.73
C PRO A 3 49.00 -9.34 -9.92
N SER A 4 48.25 -8.23 -9.88
CA SER A 4 48.52 -7.07 -9.02
C SER A 4 47.42 -6.84 -7.97
N ASN A 5 47.63 -7.47 -6.82
CA ASN A 5 47.45 -7.02 -5.43
C ASN A 5 46.34 -5.98 -5.07
N PRO A 6 45.30 -6.35 -4.28
CA PRO A 6 44.19 -5.48 -3.90
C PRO A 6 44.29 -4.92 -2.46
N ASN A 7 45.40 -4.26 -2.10
CA ASN A 7 45.61 -3.81 -0.70
C ASN A 7 46.10 -2.37 -0.50
N ARG A 8 45.75 -1.43 -1.40
CA ARG A 8 46.07 0.01 -1.21
C ARG A 8 44.90 0.99 -1.31
N SER A 9 43.66 0.51 -1.48
CA SER A 9 42.50 1.39 -1.74
C SER A 9 41.80 1.90 -0.46
N ALA A 10 41.91 1.18 0.66
CA ALA A 10 41.18 1.52 1.89
C ALA A 10 41.76 2.72 2.67
N ALA A 11 43.06 3.02 2.51
CA ALA A 11 43.71 4.11 3.25
C ALA A 11 43.61 5.50 2.56
N ARG A 12 43.23 5.55 1.27
CA ARG A 12 43.00 6.82 0.54
C ARG A 12 41.57 7.35 0.69
N LEU A 13 40.58 6.47 0.87
CA LEU A 13 39.18 6.86 1.05
C LEU A 13 38.90 7.52 2.42
N VAL A 14 39.61 7.13 3.48
CA VAL A 14 39.46 7.75 4.82
C VAL A 14 40.11 9.14 4.89
N ARG A 15 41.12 9.44 4.05
CA ARG A 15 41.76 10.77 3.99
C ARG A 15 41.00 11.78 3.13
N ILE A 16 40.22 11.34 2.15
CA ILE A 16 39.40 12.23 1.31
C ILE A 16 38.08 12.57 2.01
N LEU A 17 37.48 11.63 2.75
CA LEU A 17 36.28 11.92 3.56
C LEU A 17 36.55 12.88 4.74
N ALA A 18 37.76 12.87 5.29
CA ALA A 18 38.16 13.80 6.36
C ALA A 18 38.46 15.23 5.86
N ALA A 19 38.77 15.41 4.57
CA ALA A 19 39.06 16.72 3.98
C ALA A 19 37.80 17.45 3.48
N VAL A 20 36.73 16.72 3.17
CA VAL A 20 35.45 17.30 2.70
C VAL A 20 34.53 17.71 3.85
N LEU A 21 34.69 17.12 5.04
CA LEU A 21 33.93 17.49 6.25
C LEU A 21 34.57 18.60 7.10
N ALA A 22 35.72 19.16 6.70
CA ALA A 22 36.43 20.21 7.43
C ALA A 22 36.39 21.60 6.74
N PHE A 23 35.64 21.77 5.65
CA PHE A 23 35.59 23.01 4.85
C PHE A 23 34.21 23.67 4.80
N SER A 24 33.51 23.70 5.94
CA SER A 24 32.23 24.42 6.09
C SER A 24 32.08 24.98 7.49
N ALA A 25 32.89 25.97 7.83
CA ALA A 25 32.59 26.95 8.87
C ALA A 25 33.54 28.15 8.75
N VAL A 26 33.01 29.34 9.05
CA VAL A 26 33.67 30.62 9.28
C VAL A 26 33.85 31.52 8.04
N VAL A 27 32.83 32.34 7.78
CA VAL A 27 32.94 33.68 7.19
C VAL A 27 32.28 34.66 8.18
N PRO A 28 32.88 35.84 8.49
CA PRO A 28 32.49 36.66 9.62
C PRO A 28 31.35 37.63 9.28
N VAL A 29 30.23 37.52 9.99
CA VAL A 29 29.05 38.42 9.93
C VAL A 29 29.22 39.61 10.91
N LEU A 30 30.38 40.26 10.91
CA LEU A 30 30.65 41.40 11.80
C LEU A 30 31.34 42.52 11.05
N ALA A 31 30.65 43.13 10.07
CA ALA A 31 31.10 44.37 9.44
C ALA A 31 29.98 45.31 8.94
N GLU A 32 28.71 44.90 8.91
CA GLU A 32 27.64 45.75 8.31
C GLU A 32 26.93 46.71 9.27
N GLU A 33 27.00 46.52 10.59
CA GLU A 33 26.21 47.35 11.51
C GLU A 33 26.82 48.73 11.80
N LYS A 34 28.05 49.01 11.33
CA LYS A 34 28.70 50.34 11.49
C LYS A 34 28.81 51.17 10.21
N ALA A 35 28.48 50.60 9.04
CA ALA A 35 28.55 51.33 7.77
C ALA A 35 27.24 52.07 7.42
N ALA A 36 26.11 51.73 8.06
CA ALA A 36 24.81 52.32 7.77
C ALA A 36 24.57 53.71 8.39
N GLU A 37 25.44 54.18 9.30
CA GLU A 37 25.24 55.46 10.01
C GLU A 37 25.97 56.65 9.35
N ALA A 38 26.69 56.45 8.24
CA ALA A 38 27.52 57.48 7.60
C ALA A 38 27.20 57.79 6.12
N ALA A 39 26.18 57.18 5.51
CA ALA A 39 25.78 57.48 4.14
C ALA A 39 24.62 58.48 4.11
N GLY A 40 24.87 59.68 3.60
CA GLY A 40 23.93 60.79 3.56
C GLY A 40 22.72 60.56 2.66
N GLY A 41 21.63 61.27 3.00
CA GLY A 41 20.69 61.87 2.05
C GLY A 41 20.03 60.97 1.00
N ALA A 42 19.89 59.67 1.21
CA ALA A 42 19.05 58.83 0.36
C ALA A 42 17.58 59.09 0.71
N ALA A 43 16.78 59.43 -0.31
CA ALA A 43 15.33 59.60 -0.18
C ALA A 43 14.73 58.42 0.60
N ALA A 44 13.96 58.72 1.65
CA ALA A 44 13.33 57.70 2.47
C ALA A 44 12.61 56.70 1.55
N PRO A 45 12.92 55.39 1.62
CA PRO A 45 12.27 54.40 0.78
C PRO A 45 10.76 54.56 0.92
N ALA A 46 10.04 54.51 -0.21
CA ALA A 46 8.59 54.51 -0.21
C ALA A 46 8.14 53.47 0.81
N ARG A 47 7.47 53.94 1.88
CA ARG A 47 6.97 53.05 2.91
C ARG A 47 5.86 52.26 2.26
N ASP A 48 6.13 51.01 1.89
CA ASP A 48 5.08 50.07 1.51
C ASP A 48 4.02 50.10 2.61
N GLU A 49 2.83 50.63 2.28
CA GLU A 49 1.74 50.69 3.22
C GLU A 49 1.30 49.26 3.50
N VAL A 50 1.68 48.75 4.67
CA VAL A 50 1.30 47.40 5.05
C VAL A 50 -0.17 47.39 5.41
N ASN A 51 -0.90 46.65 4.60
CA ASN A 51 -2.30 46.37 4.80
C ASN A 51 -2.44 45.38 5.95
N VAL A 52 -2.85 45.92 7.09
CA VAL A 52 -3.11 45.15 8.29
C VAL A 52 -4.61 44.93 8.41
N GLU A 53 -5.03 43.67 8.43
CA GLU A 53 -6.44 43.28 8.38
C GLU A 53 -7.03 43.06 9.77
N VAL A 54 -8.26 43.52 9.99
CA VAL A 54 -8.98 43.26 11.26
C VAL A 54 -9.56 41.85 11.21
N SER A 55 -9.20 41.02 12.19
CA SER A 55 -9.75 39.66 12.29
C SER A 55 -11.20 39.73 12.76
N VAL A 56 -12.15 39.67 11.82
CA VAL A 56 -13.57 39.74 12.15
C VAL A 56 -14.03 38.56 13.00
N ALA A 57 -13.52 37.35 12.72
CA ALA A 57 -13.78 36.17 13.54
C ALA A 57 -13.37 36.38 15.00
N ALA A 58 -12.14 36.84 15.24
CA ALA A 58 -11.67 37.12 16.59
C ALA A 58 -12.40 38.31 17.21
N LEU A 59 -12.84 39.29 16.42
CA LEU A 59 -13.63 40.42 16.93
C LEU A 59 -14.95 39.95 17.54
N LEU A 60 -15.58 38.94 16.95
CA LEU A 60 -16.81 38.34 17.47
C LEU A 60 -16.55 37.38 18.64
N GLY A 61 -15.47 36.59 18.57
CA GLY A 61 -15.13 35.60 19.60
C GLY A 61 -14.47 36.17 20.87
N ASN A 62 -13.76 37.29 20.78
CA ASN A 62 -12.94 37.81 21.88
C ASN A 62 -13.82 38.40 22.99
N ARG A 63 -13.95 37.71 24.12
CA ARG A 63 -14.71 38.18 25.30
C ARG A 63 -14.17 39.49 25.87
N GLY A 64 -12.87 39.75 25.73
CA GLY A 64 -12.19 40.95 26.24
C GLY A 64 -12.25 42.17 25.31
N LEU A 65 -13.11 42.16 24.28
CA LEU A 65 -13.22 43.29 23.35
C LEU A 65 -13.49 44.61 24.07
N PHE A 66 -14.31 44.61 25.12
CA PHE A 66 -14.65 45.78 25.94
C PHE A 66 -14.25 45.57 27.40
N ASP A 67 -12.96 45.53 27.68
CA ASP A 67 -12.47 45.35 29.06
C ASP A 67 -12.46 46.66 29.84
N GLY A 68 -12.85 46.58 31.12
CA GLY A 68 -12.73 47.69 32.08
C GLY A 68 -11.29 47.97 32.50
N SER A 69 -10.38 47.02 32.31
CA SER A 69 -8.94 47.17 32.52
C SER A 69 -8.19 46.07 31.79
N LEU A 70 -7.00 46.38 31.27
CA LEU A 70 -6.14 45.40 30.63
C LEU A 70 -4.83 45.28 31.42
N SER A 71 -4.42 44.07 31.80
CA SER A 71 -3.13 43.86 32.47
C SER A 71 -2.25 42.88 31.71
N ASP A 72 -0.97 43.20 31.64
CA ASP A 72 0.12 42.27 31.31
C ASP A 72 1.06 42.13 32.55
N PRO A 73 2.16 41.36 32.49
CA PRO A 73 3.07 41.18 33.62
C PRO A 73 3.69 42.48 34.19
N VAL A 74 3.74 43.55 33.39
CA VAL A 74 4.45 44.81 33.66
C VAL A 74 3.51 46.00 33.73
N TRP A 75 2.44 46.02 32.94
CA TRP A 75 1.52 47.13 32.74
C TRP A 75 0.12 46.75 33.17
N THR A 76 -0.53 47.65 33.89
CA THR A 76 -1.98 47.64 34.10
C THR A 76 -2.54 48.91 33.46
N VAL A 77 -3.27 48.75 32.37
CA VAL A 77 -3.95 49.81 31.64
C VAL A 77 -5.35 49.97 32.20
N THR A 78 -5.64 51.16 32.72
CA THR A 78 -6.98 51.56 33.14
C THR A 78 -7.49 52.64 32.19
N PRO A 79 -8.74 52.54 31.71
CA PRO A 79 -9.32 53.59 30.89
C PRO A 79 -9.49 54.86 31.73
N ARG A 80 -9.51 56.01 31.05
CA ARG A 80 -9.81 57.29 31.72
C ARG A 80 -11.28 57.33 32.13
N ALA A 81 -11.62 58.17 33.11
CA ALA A 81 -13.02 58.36 33.51
C ALA A 81 -13.90 58.73 32.30
N GLY A 82 -15.05 58.05 32.16
CA GLY A 82 -15.96 58.21 31.02
C GLY A 82 -15.48 57.54 29.72
N ARG A 83 -14.50 56.64 29.81
CA ARG A 83 -13.92 55.92 28.69
C ARG A 83 -13.80 54.42 29.02
N ARG A 84 -13.68 53.61 27.97
CA ARG A 84 -13.47 52.16 28.07
C ARG A 84 -12.36 51.71 27.13
N LEU A 85 -11.72 50.58 27.42
CA LEU A 85 -10.73 50.00 26.52
C LEU A 85 -11.43 49.15 25.45
N ILE A 86 -10.92 49.23 24.22
CA ILE A 86 -11.27 48.32 23.13
C ILE A 86 -10.01 47.60 22.66
N GLN A 87 -10.10 46.27 22.53
CA GLN A 87 -9.03 45.43 21.97
C GLN A 87 -9.42 44.96 20.57
N LEU A 88 -8.93 45.62 19.52
CA LEU A 88 -9.20 45.23 18.14
C LEU A 88 -8.23 44.13 17.70
N PRO A 89 -8.73 42.94 17.35
CA PRO A 89 -7.89 41.86 16.89
C PRO A 89 -7.51 42.06 15.42
N VAL A 90 -6.25 41.80 15.14
CA VAL A 90 -5.57 42.16 13.91
C VAL A 90 -4.74 40.98 13.43
N LEU A 91 -4.93 40.58 12.18
CA LEU A 91 -4.12 39.55 11.54
C LEU A 91 -2.82 40.18 11.06
N PRO A 92 -1.65 39.72 11.54
CA PRO A 92 -0.41 40.11 10.92
C PRO A 92 -0.28 39.49 9.51
N PRO A 93 0.48 40.11 8.58
CA PRO A 93 0.79 39.52 7.28
C PRO A 93 1.45 38.15 7.44
N LYS A 94 1.18 37.22 6.52
CA LYS A 94 1.80 35.88 6.60
C LYS A 94 3.32 36.00 6.35
N PRO A 95 4.15 35.15 7.00
CA PRO A 95 5.57 35.10 6.69
C PRO A 95 5.81 34.93 5.18
N GLY A 96 6.68 35.74 4.61
CA GLY A 96 6.94 35.78 3.15
C GLY A 96 6.09 36.75 2.33
N GLU A 97 4.97 37.28 2.85
CA GLU A 97 4.21 38.35 2.16
C GLU A 97 4.89 39.72 2.29
N MET A 98 5.78 39.88 3.28
CA MET A 98 6.53 41.11 3.51
C MET A 98 7.91 41.04 2.85
N SER A 99 8.27 42.07 2.09
CA SER A 99 9.60 42.21 1.49
C SER A 99 10.63 42.86 2.44
N ALA A 100 10.17 43.65 3.40
CA ALA A 100 10.98 44.38 4.36
C ALA A 100 10.34 44.39 5.76
N PRO A 101 11.11 44.68 6.83
CA PRO A 101 10.54 44.88 8.17
C PRO A 101 9.56 46.06 8.22
N VAL A 102 8.46 45.87 8.96
CA VAL A 102 7.32 46.78 8.99
C VAL A 102 7.09 47.27 10.41
N GLU A 103 7.15 48.58 10.64
CA GLU A 103 6.84 49.17 11.94
C GLU A 103 5.32 49.39 12.09
N LEU A 104 4.69 48.63 12.98
CA LEU A 104 3.31 48.85 13.39
C LEU A 104 3.25 49.91 14.50
N SER A 105 2.46 50.93 14.26
CA SER A 105 2.16 52.01 15.22
C SER A 105 0.67 52.35 15.16
N GLY A 106 0.20 53.27 16.00
CA GLY A 106 -1.20 53.71 16.02
C GLY A 106 -1.70 54.40 14.75
N ASP A 107 -0.82 54.67 13.77
CA ASP A 107 -1.21 55.26 12.48
C ASP A 107 -1.63 54.23 11.42
N VAL A 108 -1.34 52.94 11.67
CA VAL A 108 -1.70 51.82 10.79
C VAL A 108 -3.20 51.58 10.82
N LEU A 109 -3.79 51.56 12.03
CA LEU A 109 -5.22 51.39 12.23
C LEU A 109 -5.76 52.64 12.95
N LYS A 110 -6.65 53.40 12.32
CA LYS A 110 -7.24 54.59 12.95
C LYS A 110 -8.68 54.34 13.35
N VAL A 111 -8.94 54.39 14.65
CA VAL A 111 -10.29 54.27 15.21
C VAL A 111 -10.84 55.67 15.53
N GLY A 112 -12.02 56.00 15.01
CA GLY A 112 -12.66 57.30 15.19
C GLY A 112 -12.91 57.64 16.66
N ARG A 113 -12.55 58.86 17.08
CA ARG A 113 -12.71 59.37 18.47
C ARG A 113 -12.01 58.52 19.56
N ALA A 114 -11.10 57.65 19.15
CA ALA A 114 -10.32 56.80 20.03
C ALA A 114 -8.90 57.34 20.20
N ARG A 115 -8.27 56.96 21.33
CA ARG A 115 -6.84 57.17 21.54
C ARG A 115 -6.15 55.83 21.51
N PHE A 116 -5.17 55.66 20.62
CA PHE A 116 -4.34 54.47 20.61
C PHE A 116 -3.51 54.38 21.90
N VAL A 117 -3.62 53.24 22.59
CA VAL A 117 -2.88 52.92 23.81
C VAL A 117 -1.60 52.17 23.45
N GLY A 118 -1.72 51.07 22.70
CA GLY A 118 -0.60 50.22 22.30
C GLY A 118 -1.08 48.93 21.64
N TRP A 119 -0.13 48.14 21.16
CA TRP A 119 -0.33 46.77 20.70
C TRP A 119 -0.08 45.81 21.86
N ARG A 120 -0.95 44.81 22.02
CA ARG A 120 -0.77 43.67 22.90
C ARG A 120 -0.43 42.44 22.06
N ILE A 121 0.64 41.76 22.47
CA ILE A 121 1.18 40.56 21.83
C ILE A 121 0.73 39.35 22.66
N GLU A 122 -0.04 38.44 22.07
CA GLU A 122 -0.39 37.18 22.72
C GLU A 122 0.80 36.21 22.72
N SER A 123 0.92 35.34 23.72
CA SER A 123 2.00 34.36 23.81
C SER A 123 1.88 33.31 22.72
N SER A 124 2.86 33.24 21.82
CA SER A 124 2.98 32.21 20.77
C SER A 124 3.02 30.77 21.31
N ARG A 125 3.52 30.61 22.55
CA ARG A 125 3.73 29.31 23.22
C ARG A 125 2.49 28.47 23.45
N ASP A 126 1.32 29.09 23.55
CA ASP A 126 0.08 28.34 23.83
C ASP A 126 -0.62 27.88 22.53
N GLN A 127 -0.21 28.39 21.36
CA GLN A 127 -0.94 28.19 20.09
C GLN A 127 -0.10 27.60 18.95
N ASN A 128 1.22 27.80 18.92
CA ASN A 128 2.08 27.40 17.79
C ASN A 128 3.15 26.36 18.17
N ALA A 129 2.75 25.15 18.55
CA ALA A 129 3.68 24.06 18.87
C ALA A 129 4.46 23.49 17.66
N GLY A 130 4.19 23.94 16.42
CA GLY A 130 4.67 23.30 15.19
C GLY A 130 5.80 24.00 14.42
N VAL A 131 6.07 25.29 14.64
CA VAL A 131 7.07 26.05 13.84
C VAL A 131 8.27 26.40 14.71
N ALA A 132 9.32 25.59 14.63
CA ALA A 132 10.55 25.77 15.40
C ALA A 132 11.44 26.86 14.80
N LEU A 133 11.11 28.14 15.04
CA LEU A 133 12.08 29.21 14.87
C LEU A 133 13.08 29.14 16.04
N ASN A 134 14.39 29.19 15.75
CA ASN A 134 15.47 29.19 16.76
C ASN A 134 15.57 30.55 17.48
N LEU A 135 14.46 31.04 18.03
CA LEU A 135 14.39 32.30 18.75
C LEU A 135 14.67 32.07 20.23
N LYS A 136 15.38 33.03 20.83
CA LYS A 136 15.56 33.06 22.28
C LYS A 136 14.18 33.26 22.92
N PRO A 137 13.75 32.39 23.84
CA PRO A 137 12.43 32.51 24.42
C PRO A 137 12.29 33.81 25.21
N VAL A 138 11.22 34.55 24.91
CA VAL A 138 10.89 35.78 25.65
C VAL A 138 10.56 35.41 27.10
N PRO A 139 11.16 36.08 28.11
CA PRO A 139 10.85 35.82 29.51
C PRO A 139 9.36 35.97 29.81
N ALA A 140 8.79 35.09 30.65
CA ALA A 140 7.37 35.15 31.02
C ALA A 140 6.97 36.49 31.65
N ASP A 141 7.90 37.11 32.39
CA ASP A 141 7.70 38.39 33.07
C ASP A 141 7.90 39.63 32.18
N ALA A 142 8.28 39.45 30.91
CA ALA A 142 8.53 40.55 29.97
C ALA A 142 7.22 41.30 29.62
N PRO A 143 7.29 42.62 29.29
CA PRO A 143 6.12 43.36 28.83
C PRO A 143 5.61 42.77 27.51
N ARG A 144 4.29 42.67 27.38
CA ARG A 144 3.60 42.22 26.17
C ARG A 144 2.77 43.34 25.51
N ILE A 145 2.70 44.51 26.15
CA ILE A 145 2.10 45.72 25.59
C ILE A 145 3.21 46.70 25.19
N ALA A 146 3.17 47.19 23.95
CA ALA A 146 4.09 48.21 23.41
C ALA A 146 3.37 49.11 22.40
N ARG A 147 3.76 50.39 22.27
CA ARG A 147 3.16 51.32 21.29
C ARG A 147 3.66 51.06 19.87
N ARG A 148 4.83 50.45 19.74
CA ARG A 148 5.47 50.14 18.45
C ARG A 148 5.92 48.68 18.42
N LEU A 149 5.57 48.00 17.35
CA LEU A 149 6.05 46.66 17.01
C LEU A 149 6.75 46.72 15.66
N THR A 150 7.72 45.86 15.42
CA THR A 150 8.31 45.64 14.10
C THR A 150 8.05 44.20 13.69
N LEU A 151 7.28 44.00 12.62
CA LEU A 151 7.08 42.69 12.00
C LEU A 151 8.20 42.46 10.98
N THR A 152 8.77 41.27 10.96
CA THR A 152 9.86 40.93 10.03
C THR A 152 9.42 39.84 9.03
N PRO A 153 9.95 39.83 7.80
CA PRO A 153 9.58 38.86 6.75
C PRO A 153 9.71 37.39 7.12
N ASP A 154 10.65 37.08 8.03
CA ASP A 154 10.96 35.75 8.56
C ASP A 154 9.92 35.22 9.56
N GLY A 155 8.85 35.98 9.84
CA GLY A 155 7.79 35.52 10.74
C GLY A 155 8.01 35.88 12.21
N THR A 156 8.81 36.92 12.52
CA THR A 156 9.03 37.37 13.91
C THR A 156 8.40 38.73 14.20
N VAL A 157 8.12 38.97 15.49
CA VAL A 157 7.69 40.27 16.01
C VAL A 157 8.72 40.79 17.01
N ARG A 158 9.16 42.02 16.80
CA ARG A 158 10.13 42.72 17.66
C ARG A 158 9.48 43.91 18.35
N TRP A 159 9.79 44.10 19.62
CA TRP A 159 9.33 45.26 20.39
C TRP A 159 10.34 45.66 21.46
N SER A 160 10.10 46.78 22.12
CA SER A 160 11.00 47.27 23.16
C SER A 160 10.28 47.66 24.44
N LEU A 161 11.02 47.63 25.55
CA LEU A 161 10.55 48.08 26.85
C LEU A 161 10.34 49.60 26.84
N GLU A 162 9.08 50.02 26.75
CA GLU A 162 8.74 51.44 26.78
C GLU A 162 8.75 52.02 28.19
N ARG A 163 9.07 53.30 28.33
CA ARG A 163 9.06 53.98 29.64
C ARG A 163 7.67 54.39 30.11
N SER A 164 6.73 54.53 29.17
CA SER A 164 5.38 55.01 29.45
C SER A 164 4.43 54.59 28.34
N ILE A 165 3.33 53.94 28.71
CA ILE A 165 2.22 53.63 27.82
C ILE A 165 1.02 54.50 28.25
N PRO A 166 0.30 55.17 27.32
CA PRO A 166 -0.89 55.96 27.64
C PRO A 166 -1.92 55.22 28.51
N GLY A 167 -2.22 55.74 29.70
CA GLY A 167 -3.21 55.13 30.59
C GLY A 167 -2.73 53.84 31.27
N ALA A 168 -1.47 53.47 31.10
CA ALA A 168 -0.87 52.33 31.79
C ALA A 168 -0.08 52.78 33.01
N GLU A 169 -0.29 52.08 34.12
CA GLU A 169 0.57 52.13 35.29
C GLU A 169 1.44 50.87 35.31
N ALA A 170 2.69 50.99 35.76
CA ALA A 170 3.51 49.81 35.99
C ALA A 170 2.84 49.00 37.11
N ALA A 171 2.46 47.75 36.81
CA ALA A 171 1.81 46.86 37.76
C ALA A 171 2.62 46.85 39.06
N ASN A 172 1.94 47.03 40.20
CA ASN A 172 2.56 47.12 41.53
C ASN A 172 3.02 45.74 42.02
N SER A 173 3.83 45.07 41.20
CA SER A 173 4.32 43.71 41.38
C SER A 173 5.83 43.73 41.68
N SER A 174 6.32 42.65 42.29
CA SER A 174 7.75 42.40 42.46
C SER A 174 8.46 42.03 41.14
N ASN A 175 7.80 42.22 39.99
CA ASN A 175 8.36 41.92 38.68
C ASN A 175 9.61 42.80 38.42
N PRO A 176 10.77 42.19 38.07
CA PRO A 176 12.00 42.92 37.76
C PRO A 176 11.83 44.03 36.70
N TYR A 177 10.96 43.83 35.70
CA TYR A 177 10.68 44.83 34.66
C TYR A 177 9.86 46.01 35.20
N SER A 178 8.87 45.77 36.07
CA SER A 178 8.12 46.85 36.75
C SER A 178 9.03 47.70 37.64
N LEU A 179 9.95 47.05 38.37
CA LEU A 179 10.96 47.75 39.19
C LEU A 179 11.96 48.55 38.33
N ARG A 180 12.22 48.12 37.09
CA ARG A 180 13.04 48.85 36.13
C ARG A 180 12.38 50.15 35.69
N LEU A 181 11.08 50.09 35.40
CA LEU A 181 10.29 51.23 34.92
C LEU A 181 9.98 52.22 36.03
N ASN A 182 9.57 51.72 37.21
CA ASN A 182 9.21 52.55 38.34
C ASN A 182 10.34 52.60 39.38
N ARG A 183 11.22 53.60 39.24
CA ARG A 183 12.34 53.83 40.16
C ARG A 183 11.88 54.00 41.62
N LYS A 184 10.66 54.48 41.88
CA LYS A 184 10.14 54.63 43.26
C LYS A 184 9.91 53.26 43.90
N LEU A 185 9.39 52.28 43.16
CA LEU A 185 9.21 50.91 43.67
C LEU A 185 10.56 50.27 44.01
N LEU A 186 11.57 50.42 43.13
CA LEU A 186 12.92 49.96 43.43
C LEU A 186 13.55 50.71 44.62
N GLN A 187 13.27 52.01 44.79
CA GLN A 187 13.76 52.75 45.95
C GLN A 187 13.05 52.35 47.25
N ALA A 188 11.77 51.99 47.19
CA ALA A 188 11.02 51.50 48.34
C ALA A 188 11.59 50.19 48.90
N GLN A 189 12.19 49.34 48.05
CA GLN A 189 12.89 48.12 48.46
C GLN A 189 14.30 48.36 49.01
N ARG A 190 14.80 49.61 49.02
CA ARG A 190 16.12 49.91 49.57
C ARG A 190 16.11 49.68 51.08
N PRO A 191 17.01 48.86 51.64
CA PRO A 191 17.05 48.64 53.07
C PRO A 191 17.34 49.96 53.79
N LYS A 192 16.52 50.27 54.80
CA LYS A 192 16.75 51.41 55.69
C LYS A 192 18.02 51.16 56.50
N ARG A 193 18.81 52.21 56.75
CA ARG A 193 19.99 52.10 57.62
C ARG A 193 19.53 51.65 59.01
N PRO A 194 20.24 50.71 59.67
CA PRO A 194 19.86 50.28 61.00
C PRO A 194 19.87 51.50 61.92
N PRO A 195 18.88 51.63 62.83
CA PRO A 195 18.87 52.72 63.79
C PRO A 195 20.13 52.66 64.64
N THR A 196 20.65 53.82 65.04
CA THR A 196 21.80 53.90 65.93
C THR A 196 21.43 53.24 67.26
N ILE A 197 21.88 52.00 67.47
CA ILE A 197 21.67 51.28 68.72
C ILE A 197 22.50 52.02 69.77
N LYS A 198 21.82 52.73 70.68
CA LYS A 198 22.47 53.38 71.83
C LYS A 198 22.70 52.33 72.91
N ARG A 199 23.88 52.33 73.54
CA ARG A 199 24.18 51.45 74.67
C ARG A 199 23.29 51.82 75.85
N GLN A 200 22.51 50.88 76.38
CA GLN A 200 21.74 51.13 77.61
C GLN A 200 22.70 51.28 78.81
N PRO A 201 22.41 52.20 79.75
CA PRO A 201 23.19 52.33 80.98
C PRO A 201 23.24 51.00 81.73
N GLY A 202 24.44 50.52 82.09
CA GLY A 202 24.63 49.22 82.77
C GLY A 202 24.78 47.99 81.87
N ALA A 203 24.48 48.08 80.56
CA ALA A 203 24.61 46.94 79.65
C ALA A 203 26.07 46.56 79.38
N ASP A 204 26.33 45.24 79.29
CA ASP A 204 27.65 44.69 78.96
C ASP A 204 28.14 45.24 77.62
N ARG A 205 29.36 45.77 77.64
CA ARG A 205 30.02 46.36 76.47
C ARG A 205 30.21 45.31 75.36
N LYS A 206 30.44 44.05 75.73
CA LYS A 206 30.64 42.95 74.77
C LYS A 206 29.34 42.62 74.04
N GLU A 207 28.22 42.57 74.77
CA GLU A 207 26.90 42.32 74.22
C GLU A 207 26.42 43.47 73.32
N HIS A 208 26.61 44.73 73.73
CA HIS A 208 26.28 45.90 72.90
C HIS A 208 27.07 45.89 71.57
N ARG A 209 28.37 45.57 71.61
CA ARG A 209 29.20 45.43 70.39
C ARG A 209 28.70 44.31 69.48
N ARG A 210 28.23 43.20 70.06
CA ARG A 210 27.64 42.09 69.31
C ARG A 210 26.35 42.52 68.62
N GLN A 211 25.44 43.19 69.31
CA GLN A 211 24.19 43.71 68.73
C GLN A 211 24.44 44.70 67.58
N VAL A 212 25.40 45.62 67.73
CA VAL A 212 25.80 46.55 66.65
C VAL A 212 26.42 45.81 65.48
N ARG A 213 27.28 44.81 65.74
CA ARG A 213 27.90 43.98 64.70
C ARG A 213 26.85 43.17 63.93
N ASP A 214 25.90 42.56 64.65
CA ASP A 214 24.85 41.73 64.07
C ASP A 214 23.88 42.58 63.23
N ALA A 215 23.44 43.75 63.73
CA ALA A 215 22.61 44.69 62.98
C ALA A 215 23.34 45.26 61.74
N SER A 216 24.65 45.53 61.85
CA SER A 216 25.48 45.95 60.70
C SER A 216 25.63 44.81 59.68
N ALA A 217 25.83 43.57 60.13
CA ALA A 217 25.95 42.40 59.27
C ALA A 217 24.64 42.11 58.52
N GLN A 218 23.50 42.17 59.21
CA GLN A 218 22.17 42.06 58.59
C GLN A 218 21.94 43.16 57.56
N TYR A 219 22.25 44.42 57.88
CA TYR A 219 22.13 45.52 56.91
C TYR A 219 23.03 45.32 55.70
N LYS A 220 24.30 44.91 55.89
CA LYS A 220 25.22 44.61 54.78
C LYS A 220 24.68 43.50 53.88
N LYS A 221 24.09 42.45 54.45
CA LYS A 221 23.45 41.37 53.71
C LYS A 221 22.29 41.89 52.86
N LEU A 222 21.35 42.63 53.47
CA LEU A 222 20.22 43.23 52.76
C LEU A 222 20.67 44.26 51.69
N ALA A 223 21.71 45.04 51.97
CA ALA A 223 22.27 45.99 51.02
C ALA A 223 22.96 45.29 49.84
N ALA A 224 23.62 44.16 50.09
CA ALA A 224 24.21 43.32 49.04
C ALA A 224 23.12 42.68 48.17
N GLU A 225 22.04 42.17 48.77
CA GLU A 225 20.85 41.66 48.07
C GLU A 225 20.20 42.75 47.20
N TYR A 226 20.01 43.95 47.76
CA TYR A 226 19.50 45.10 47.02
C TYR A 226 20.41 45.51 45.84
N ASN A 227 21.73 45.53 46.05
CA ASN A 227 22.68 45.83 44.96
C ASN A 227 22.74 44.72 43.91
N LYS A 228 22.52 43.45 44.30
CA LYS A 228 22.36 42.33 43.37
C LYS A 228 21.09 42.51 42.54
N LEU A 229 19.97 42.81 43.18
CA LEU A 229 18.70 43.13 42.51
C LEU A 229 18.84 44.31 41.55
N ARG A 230 19.44 45.42 41.99
CA ARG A 230 19.66 46.62 41.15
C ARG A 230 20.54 46.31 39.92
N ARG A 231 21.58 45.49 40.08
CA ARG A 231 22.41 45.04 38.95
C ARG A 231 21.61 44.14 38.01
N GLY A 232 20.86 43.18 38.55
CA GLY A 232 19.97 42.29 37.79
C GLY A 232 18.94 43.07 36.97
N ILE A 233 18.28 44.07 37.58
CA ILE A 233 17.32 44.95 36.91
C ILE A 233 17.97 45.74 35.77
N LYS A 234 19.20 46.24 35.97
CA LYS A 234 19.93 46.99 34.94
C LYS A 234 20.35 46.08 33.77
N SER A 235 20.65 44.81 34.02
CA SER A 235 21.01 43.82 33.00
C SER A 235 19.81 43.17 32.30
N LEU A 236 18.57 43.48 32.70
CA LEU A 236 17.40 42.98 31.99
C LEU A 236 17.42 43.43 30.52
N GLU A 237 16.87 42.58 29.67
CA GLU A 237 16.72 42.85 28.25
C GLU A 237 15.71 44.00 28.03
N THR A 238 15.88 44.77 26.95
CA THR A 238 14.94 45.86 26.61
C THR A 238 14.39 45.76 25.20
N LYS A 239 14.89 44.82 24.41
CA LYS A 239 14.42 44.50 23.08
C LYS A 239 13.99 43.04 23.13
N PHE A 240 12.79 42.77 22.70
CA PHE A 240 12.22 41.43 22.72
C PHE A 240 11.93 41.03 21.29
N GLU A 241 12.08 39.75 21.02
CA GLU A 241 11.83 39.13 19.74
C GLU A 241 11.14 37.80 20.02
N ASP A 242 9.99 37.59 19.38
CA ASP A 242 9.19 36.37 19.52
C ASP A 242 8.71 35.95 18.14
N ALA A 243 8.27 34.69 18.03
CA ALA A 243 7.56 34.25 16.84
C ALA A 243 6.28 35.10 16.70
N MET A 244 5.97 35.50 15.47
CA MET A 244 4.79 36.30 15.18
C MET A 244 3.54 35.53 15.62
N PRO A 245 2.73 36.07 16.56
CA PRO A 245 1.52 35.40 16.99
C PRO A 245 0.49 35.40 15.84
N PRO A 246 -0.47 34.47 15.81
CA PRO A 246 -1.52 34.46 14.81
C PRO A 246 -2.43 35.68 14.91
N LEU A 247 -2.44 36.36 16.06
CA LEU A 247 -3.26 37.53 16.35
C LEU A 247 -2.46 38.59 17.11
N LEU A 248 -2.59 39.84 16.67
CA LEU A 248 -2.16 41.03 17.42
C LEU A 248 -3.39 41.78 17.90
N LEU A 249 -3.34 42.37 19.10
CA LEU A 249 -4.45 43.13 19.65
C LEU A 249 -4.10 44.62 19.70
N ALA A 250 -4.75 45.45 18.88
CA ALA A 250 -4.62 46.89 18.95
C ALA A 250 -5.53 47.46 20.04
N VAL A 251 -4.94 48.07 21.07
CA VAL A 251 -5.66 48.58 22.25
C VAL A 251 -5.95 50.07 22.07
N TYR A 252 -7.21 50.43 22.21
CA TYR A 252 -7.70 51.80 22.14
C TYR A 252 -8.46 52.19 23.40
N ASP A 253 -8.24 53.42 23.86
CA ASP A 253 -9.05 54.08 24.88
C ASP A 253 -10.14 54.88 24.15
N VAL A 254 -11.41 54.50 24.28
CA VAL A 254 -12.57 55.10 23.57
C VAL A 254 -13.59 55.71 24.52
N SER A 255 -14.37 56.68 24.07
CA SER A 255 -15.48 57.22 24.87
C SER A 255 -16.48 56.12 25.24
N GLU A 256 -16.97 56.08 26.48
CA GLU A 256 -18.07 55.17 26.88
C GLU A 256 -19.31 55.39 26.01
N ASN A 257 -19.56 56.64 25.61
CA ASN A 257 -20.69 57.04 24.76
C ASN A 257 -20.44 56.80 23.26
N MET A 258 -19.42 56.02 22.89
CA MET A 258 -19.15 55.68 21.50
C MET A 258 -20.24 54.76 20.96
N ARG A 259 -21.09 55.28 20.07
CA ARG A 259 -22.18 54.53 19.44
C ARG A 259 -21.73 53.65 18.28
N ALA A 260 -20.68 54.05 17.55
CA ALA A 260 -20.14 53.29 16.42
C ALA A 260 -18.62 53.13 16.50
N LEU A 261 -18.15 51.94 16.16
CA LEU A 261 -16.74 51.64 15.92
C LEU A 261 -16.44 51.96 14.45
N SER A 262 -15.73 53.07 14.21
CA SER A 262 -15.31 53.49 12.88
C SER A 262 -13.80 53.28 12.71
N ILE A 263 -13.41 52.48 11.72
CA ILE A 263 -12.03 52.14 11.38
C ILE A 263 -11.70 52.76 10.02
N ALA A 264 -10.95 53.85 10.01
CA ALA A 264 -10.78 54.72 8.84
C ALA A 264 -9.78 54.22 7.78
N LYS A 265 -8.88 53.29 8.15
CA LYS A 265 -7.75 52.85 7.31
C LYS A 265 -7.72 51.34 7.02
N ALA A 266 -8.77 50.60 7.37
CA ALA A 266 -8.80 49.18 7.04
C ALA A 266 -9.14 49.01 5.55
N PRO A 267 -8.29 48.37 4.73
CA PRO A 267 -8.68 47.98 3.39
C PRO A 267 -9.86 46.98 3.48
N PRO A 268 -10.83 46.96 2.55
CA PRO A 268 -10.87 47.74 1.30
C PRO A 268 -11.46 49.16 1.43
N ARG A 269 -12.17 49.51 2.52
CA ARG A 269 -12.79 50.84 2.76
C ARG A 269 -12.92 51.15 4.26
N PRO A 270 -13.07 52.44 4.63
CA PRO A 270 -13.44 52.80 5.99
C PRO A 270 -14.67 52.02 6.46
N TRP A 271 -14.53 51.27 7.53
CA TRP A 271 -15.60 50.44 8.08
C TRP A 271 -16.22 51.13 9.29
N SER A 272 -17.54 51.12 9.43
CA SER A 272 -18.21 51.67 10.60
C SER A 272 -19.38 50.79 10.99
N ILE A 273 -19.32 50.22 12.19
CA ILE A 273 -20.39 49.36 12.74
C ILE A 273 -20.90 49.95 14.06
N GLN A 274 -22.22 49.97 14.28
CA GLN A 274 -22.75 50.38 15.59
C GLN A 274 -22.34 49.35 16.64
N ILE A 275 -22.04 49.80 17.86
CA ILE A 275 -21.65 48.90 18.95
C ILE A 275 -22.79 47.94 19.30
N GLU A 276 -24.03 48.43 19.30
CA GLU A 276 -25.23 47.62 19.50
C GLU A 276 -25.32 46.50 18.44
N GLN A 277 -25.05 46.82 17.17
CA GLN A 277 -25.02 45.84 16.08
C GLN A 277 -23.92 44.79 16.28
N LEU A 278 -22.73 45.21 16.70
CA LEU A 278 -21.63 44.30 17.00
C LEU A 278 -21.95 43.38 18.19
N GLU A 279 -22.62 43.90 19.22
CA GLU A 279 -23.11 43.11 20.36
C GLU A 279 -24.21 42.12 19.95
N VAL A 280 -25.12 42.52 19.06
CA VAL A 280 -26.13 41.62 18.45
C VAL A 280 -25.44 40.48 17.70
N LEU A 281 -24.45 40.76 16.85
CA LEU A 281 -23.70 39.73 16.12
C LEU A 281 -22.97 38.75 17.06
N ARG A 282 -22.35 39.29 18.11
CA ARG A 282 -21.66 38.48 19.15
C ARG A 282 -22.64 37.59 19.90
N THR A 283 -23.79 38.14 20.27
CA THR A 283 -24.84 37.40 20.99
C THR A 283 -25.47 36.35 20.10
N ALA A 284 -25.72 36.68 18.82
CA ALA A 284 -26.26 35.76 17.82
C ALA A 284 -25.35 34.54 17.63
N GLY A 285 -24.04 34.76 17.43
CA GLY A 285 -23.07 33.66 17.31
C GLY A 285 -23.04 32.73 18.52
N GLN A 286 -23.20 33.26 19.74
CA GLN A 286 -23.27 32.46 20.96
C GLN A 286 -24.63 31.75 21.13
N ALA A 287 -25.72 32.44 20.82
CA ALA A 287 -27.08 31.94 21.00
C ALA A 287 -27.39 30.78 20.05
N PHE A 288 -26.88 30.82 18.81
CA PHE A 288 -27.13 29.78 17.83
C PHE A 288 -26.42 28.45 18.16
N GLY A 289 -25.21 28.51 18.72
CA GLY A 289 -24.45 27.30 19.07
C GLY A 289 -25.04 26.45 20.20
N GLY A 290 -25.94 27.01 21.02
CA GLY A 290 -26.50 26.34 22.21
C GLY A 290 -27.86 25.64 22.01
N GLN A 291 -28.56 25.85 20.88
CA GLN A 291 -29.95 25.41 20.72
C GLN A 291 -30.08 24.16 19.82
N GLN A 292 -29.69 23.00 20.34
CA GLN A 292 -30.03 21.71 19.74
C GLN A 292 -31.41 21.25 20.25
N GLY A 293 -32.52 21.60 19.57
CA GLY A 293 -33.78 20.87 19.81
C GLY A 293 -35.10 21.57 19.52
N ALA A 294 -35.31 22.83 19.89
CA ALA A 294 -36.67 23.40 20.00
C ALA A 294 -36.82 24.79 19.35
N GLY A 295 -36.87 24.84 18.01
CA GLY A 295 -37.07 26.08 17.25
C GLY A 295 -36.06 27.20 17.56
N TYR A 296 -36.19 28.34 16.90
CA TYR A 296 -35.53 29.56 17.33
C TYR A 296 -36.37 30.20 18.44
N SER A 297 -35.74 30.58 19.55
CA SER A 297 -36.41 31.45 20.52
C SER A 297 -36.89 32.75 19.84
N ALA A 298 -37.94 33.39 20.37
CA ALA A 298 -38.42 34.67 19.84
C ALA A 298 -37.30 35.72 19.77
N GLN A 299 -36.42 35.71 20.77
CA GLN A 299 -35.23 36.57 20.81
C GLN A 299 -34.23 36.25 19.68
N ALA A 300 -33.99 34.97 19.39
CA ALA A 300 -33.13 34.56 18.28
C ALA A 300 -33.73 34.94 16.91
N GLN A 301 -35.05 34.90 16.76
CA GLN A 301 -35.72 35.36 15.53
C GLN A 301 -35.60 36.88 15.35
N GLU A 302 -35.74 37.66 16.42
CA GLU A 302 -35.53 39.10 16.39
C GLU A 302 -34.09 39.45 16.04
N MET A 303 -33.11 38.77 16.65
CA MET A 303 -31.69 38.91 16.30
C MET A 303 -31.44 38.58 14.82
N LEU A 304 -32.04 37.51 14.27
CA LEU A 304 -31.91 37.19 12.84
C LEU A 304 -32.48 38.28 11.94
N ARG A 305 -33.61 38.91 12.30
CA ARG A 305 -34.17 40.04 11.54
C ARG A 305 -33.25 41.25 11.59
N ASP A 306 -32.66 41.54 12.74
CA ASP A 306 -31.70 42.64 12.87
C ASP A 306 -30.43 42.38 12.06
N VAL A 307 -29.93 41.15 12.09
CA VAL A 307 -28.81 40.71 11.24
C VAL A 307 -29.14 40.82 9.76
N GLY A 308 -30.35 40.43 9.33
CA GLY A 308 -30.78 40.60 7.93
C GLY A 308 -30.83 42.07 7.50
N ARG A 309 -31.39 42.94 8.36
CA ARG A 309 -31.37 44.39 8.11
C ARG A 309 -29.95 44.96 8.01
N MET A 310 -28.96 44.37 8.70
CA MET A 310 -27.56 44.79 8.59
C MET A 310 -27.00 44.45 7.21
N VAL A 311 -27.20 43.23 6.72
CA VAL A 311 -26.74 42.81 5.38
C VAL A 311 -27.38 43.66 4.29
N ASP A 312 -28.67 43.98 4.41
CA ASP A 312 -29.38 44.80 3.42
C ASP A 312 -28.92 46.27 3.41
N ARG A 313 -28.58 46.83 4.58
CA ARG A 313 -28.22 48.26 4.71
C ARG A 313 -26.73 48.53 4.51
N ASP A 314 -25.89 47.56 4.83
CA ASP A 314 -24.44 47.73 4.85
C ASP A 314 -23.73 46.56 4.14
N ALA A 315 -23.48 46.76 2.84
CA ALA A 315 -22.73 45.82 2.01
C ALA A 315 -21.20 45.88 2.22
N HIS A 316 -20.73 46.46 3.33
CA HIS A 316 -19.30 46.50 3.63
C HIS A 316 -18.74 45.09 3.86
N PRO A 317 -17.60 44.70 3.25
CA PRO A 317 -16.99 43.38 3.40
C PRO A 317 -16.86 42.88 4.84
N TYR A 318 -16.32 43.68 5.74
CA TYR A 318 -16.23 43.30 7.17
C TYR A 318 -17.59 43.09 7.85
N THR A 319 -18.64 43.83 7.46
CA THR A 319 -19.99 43.59 7.99
C THR A 319 -20.52 42.25 7.49
N LEU A 320 -20.36 41.95 6.20
CA LEU A 320 -20.77 40.67 5.61
C LEU A 320 -20.01 39.48 6.23
N ARG A 321 -18.69 39.60 6.42
CA ARG A 321 -17.88 38.59 7.10
C ARG A 321 -18.30 38.43 8.57
N ALA A 322 -18.62 39.52 9.26
CA ALA A 322 -19.07 39.47 10.65
C ALA A 322 -20.41 38.74 10.76
N VAL A 323 -21.33 39.02 9.85
CA VAL A 323 -22.59 38.28 9.76
C VAL A 323 -22.31 36.81 9.45
N ALA A 324 -21.47 36.50 8.46
CA ALA A 324 -21.14 35.12 8.08
C ALA A 324 -20.57 34.31 9.27
N TYR A 325 -19.62 34.87 10.03
CA TYR A 325 -19.08 34.23 11.24
C TYR A 325 -20.11 34.10 12.36
N ALA A 326 -20.98 35.10 12.57
CA ALA A 326 -22.06 35.00 13.55
C ALA A 326 -23.05 33.88 13.19
N LEU A 327 -23.19 33.54 11.90
CA LEU A 327 -24.05 32.47 11.41
C LEU A 327 -23.37 31.09 11.36
N GLU A 328 -22.07 30.97 11.63
CA GLU A 328 -21.34 29.68 11.55
C GLU A 328 -21.93 28.62 12.49
N SER A 329 -22.54 29.03 13.60
CA SER A 329 -23.20 28.16 14.56
C SER A 329 -24.73 28.07 14.40
N ALA A 330 -25.30 28.65 13.32
CA ALA A 330 -26.73 28.61 13.05
C ALA A 330 -27.24 27.17 12.83
N PRO A 331 -28.39 26.78 13.41
CA PRO A 331 -29.00 25.46 13.15
C PRO A 331 -29.63 25.42 11.75
N ILE A 332 -28.78 25.20 10.76
CA ILE A 332 -29.07 25.23 9.32
C ILE A 332 -29.99 24.09 8.88
N GLU A 333 -30.02 22.96 9.61
CA GLU A 333 -30.77 21.76 9.23
C GLU A 333 -32.28 22.01 9.11
N ARG A 334 -32.78 23.04 9.80
CA ARG A 334 -34.21 23.40 9.84
C ARG A 334 -34.59 24.54 8.91
N MET A 335 -33.62 25.12 8.21
CA MET A 335 -33.83 26.28 7.37
C MET A 335 -34.83 25.99 6.24
N ARG A 336 -35.84 26.85 6.10
CA ARG A 336 -36.81 26.85 5.01
C ARG A 336 -36.58 28.06 4.11
N GLN A 337 -37.04 27.98 2.86
CA GLN A 337 -36.85 29.04 1.86
C GLN A 337 -37.54 30.38 2.21
N ARG A 338 -38.50 30.38 3.15
CA ARG A 338 -39.19 31.58 3.61
C ARG A 338 -38.66 32.09 4.95
N ASP A 339 -37.64 31.44 5.52
CA ASP A 339 -37.07 31.84 6.79
C ASP A 339 -36.09 33.00 6.58
N GLU A 340 -35.99 33.89 7.57
CA GLU A 340 -35.04 35.02 7.55
C GLU A 340 -33.61 34.53 7.37
N LEU A 341 -33.24 33.41 8.01
CA LEU A 341 -31.91 32.82 7.89
C LEU A 341 -31.54 32.50 6.43
N PHE A 342 -32.50 32.00 5.64
CA PHE A 342 -32.29 31.74 4.22
C PHE A 342 -32.06 33.04 3.45
N ALA A 343 -32.83 34.09 3.74
CA ALA A 343 -32.66 35.40 3.12
C ALA A 343 -31.27 35.98 3.41
N VAL A 344 -30.79 35.90 4.65
CA VAL A 344 -29.46 36.38 5.04
C VAL A 344 -28.35 35.61 4.32
N PHE A 345 -28.39 34.27 4.33
CA PHE A 345 -27.38 33.48 3.60
C PHE A 345 -27.43 33.74 2.09
N SER A 346 -28.62 33.85 1.51
CA SER A 346 -28.78 34.17 0.08
C SER A 346 -28.20 35.53 -0.27
N ALA A 347 -28.38 36.53 0.58
CA ALA A 347 -27.83 37.87 0.38
C ALA A 347 -26.30 37.86 0.46
N ILE A 348 -25.70 37.09 1.38
CA ILE A 348 -24.24 36.95 1.47
C ILE A 348 -23.69 36.21 0.25
N ILE A 349 -24.32 35.11 -0.18
CA ILE A 349 -23.90 34.35 -1.39
C ILE A 349 -23.99 35.24 -2.65
N ALA A 350 -24.94 36.16 -2.73
CA ALA A 350 -25.04 37.11 -3.84
C ALA A 350 -24.09 38.32 -3.73
N SER A 351 -23.37 38.47 -2.61
CA SER A 351 -22.49 39.62 -2.38
C SER A 351 -21.16 39.48 -3.13
N SER A 352 -20.43 40.59 -3.31
CA SER A 352 -19.13 40.59 -3.99
C SER A 352 -17.96 40.11 -3.12
N ASP A 353 -18.13 39.99 -1.79
CA ASP A 353 -17.05 39.58 -0.89
C ASP A 353 -16.87 38.05 -0.87
N SER A 354 -15.80 37.56 -1.50
CA SER A 354 -15.52 36.13 -1.63
C SER A 354 -15.28 35.43 -0.30
N GLU A 355 -14.71 36.12 0.70
CA GLU A 355 -14.43 35.52 2.01
C GLU A 355 -15.73 35.27 2.79
N ALA A 356 -16.65 36.23 2.83
CA ALA A 356 -17.98 36.03 3.43
C ALA A 356 -18.74 34.88 2.75
N ARG A 357 -18.70 34.81 1.41
CA ARG A 357 -19.29 33.69 0.65
C ARG A 357 -18.65 32.35 1.02
N MET A 358 -17.32 32.29 1.10
CA MET A 358 -16.58 31.09 1.48
C MET A 358 -16.94 30.61 2.89
N ILE A 359 -17.03 31.52 3.87
CA ILE A 359 -17.46 31.20 5.24
C ILE A 359 -18.86 30.59 5.22
N VAL A 360 -19.81 31.23 4.55
CA VAL A 360 -21.19 30.74 4.42
C VAL A 360 -21.24 29.36 3.76
N VAL A 361 -20.61 29.19 2.60
CA VAL A 361 -20.63 27.92 1.86
C VAL A 361 -19.95 26.81 2.64
N SER A 362 -18.85 27.11 3.34
CA SER A 362 -18.20 26.16 4.23
C SER A 362 -19.09 25.73 5.38
N THR A 363 -19.86 26.67 5.94
CA THR A 363 -20.83 26.40 7.00
C THR A 363 -21.92 25.49 6.46
N LEU A 364 -22.56 25.85 5.34
CA LEU A 364 -23.59 25.05 4.69
C LEU A 364 -23.12 23.63 4.35
N ALA A 365 -21.87 23.47 3.88
CA ALA A 365 -21.30 22.17 3.51
C ALA A 365 -21.02 21.24 4.71
N ARG A 366 -20.77 21.78 5.90
CA ARG A 366 -20.48 20.98 7.12
C ARG A 366 -21.73 20.29 7.69
N HIS A 367 -22.94 20.77 7.39
CA HIS A 367 -24.19 20.19 7.90
C HIS A 367 -24.70 19.07 6.97
N GLY A 368 -24.63 17.82 7.42
CA GLY A 368 -24.71 16.63 6.57
C GLY A 368 -26.04 16.32 5.86
N ALA A 369 -27.19 16.81 6.36
CA ALA A 369 -28.49 16.62 5.69
C ALA A 369 -29.08 17.98 5.30
N PRO A 370 -28.76 18.52 4.12
CA PRO A 370 -29.22 19.83 3.72
C PRO A 370 -30.73 19.80 3.45
N SER A 371 -31.46 20.75 4.01
CA SER A 371 -32.84 21.01 3.61
C SER A 371 -32.91 21.49 2.15
N ASN A 372 -34.10 21.47 1.54
CA ASN A 372 -34.34 22.06 0.22
C ASN A 372 -33.91 23.55 0.14
N ALA A 373 -33.80 24.25 1.27
CA ALA A 373 -33.31 25.61 1.32
C ALA A 373 -31.77 25.64 1.19
N VAL A 374 -31.06 24.80 1.95
CA VAL A 374 -29.60 24.66 1.85
C VAL A 374 -29.18 24.23 0.45
N GLN A 375 -29.87 23.25 -0.14
CA GLN A 375 -29.59 22.79 -1.50
C GLN A 375 -29.66 23.92 -2.53
N ARG A 376 -30.66 24.81 -2.41
CA ARG A 376 -30.77 25.99 -3.29
C ARG A 376 -29.62 26.98 -3.12
N LEU A 377 -29.20 27.24 -1.88
CA LEU A 377 -28.06 28.11 -1.59
C LEU A 377 -26.76 27.50 -2.14
N MET A 378 -26.58 26.19 -1.98
CA MET A 378 -25.42 25.47 -2.51
C MET A 378 -25.41 25.47 -4.04
N MET A 379 -26.55 25.31 -4.70
CA MET A 379 -26.64 25.47 -6.16
C MET A 379 -26.32 26.90 -6.61
N ALA A 380 -26.74 27.92 -5.85
CA ALA A 380 -26.37 29.30 -6.14
C ALA A 380 -24.85 29.51 -6.02
N ALA A 381 -24.24 28.98 -4.96
CA ALA A 381 -22.79 29.02 -4.74
C ALA A 381 -21.98 28.13 -5.73
N ALA A 382 -22.59 27.11 -6.32
CA ALA A 382 -21.94 26.31 -7.36
C ALA A 382 -21.81 27.07 -8.71
N ASN A 383 -22.47 28.22 -8.84
CA ASN A 383 -22.29 29.16 -9.96
C ASN A 383 -21.35 30.32 -9.63
N ASP A 384 -20.62 30.26 -8.50
CA ASP A 384 -19.65 31.29 -8.14
C ASP A 384 -18.49 31.37 -9.14
N GLU A 385 -17.98 32.58 -9.35
CA GLU A 385 -16.78 32.82 -10.17
C GLU A 385 -15.51 32.27 -9.51
N ASN A 386 -15.50 32.16 -8.17
CA ASN A 386 -14.39 31.60 -7.43
C ASN A 386 -14.43 30.06 -7.45
N PRO A 387 -13.43 29.39 -8.05
CA PRO A 387 -13.42 27.94 -8.21
C PRO A 387 -13.41 27.19 -6.86
N THR A 388 -12.78 27.77 -5.82
CA THR A 388 -12.76 27.18 -4.48
C THR A 388 -14.15 27.16 -3.86
N ILE A 389 -14.91 28.26 -3.99
CA ILE A 389 -16.29 28.35 -3.48
C ILE A 389 -17.18 27.37 -4.24
N LYS A 390 -17.05 27.35 -5.58
CA LYS A 390 -17.76 26.40 -6.43
C LYS A 390 -17.49 24.96 -6.04
N LEU A 391 -16.23 24.58 -5.80
CA LEU A 391 -15.85 23.24 -5.35
C LEU A 391 -16.45 22.89 -3.99
N MET A 392 -16.38 23.80 -3.01
CA MET A 392 -16.97 23.59 -1.69
C MET A 392 -18.50 23.46 -1.74
N ALA A 393 -19.15 24.23 -2.60
CA ALA A 393 -20.58 24.16 -2.84
C ALA A 393 -20.98 22.82 -3.45
N LEU A 394 -20.26 22.39 -4.50
CA LEU A 394 -20.45 21.08 -5.12
C LEU A 394 -20.22 19.95 -4.10
N ARG A 395 -19.18 20.06 -3.27
CA ARG A 395 -18.86 19.09 -2.21
C ARG A 395 -19.99 18.95 -1.20
N GLY A 396 -20.49 20.05 -0.65
CA GLY A 396 -21.62 20.00 0.29
C GLY A 396 -22.93 19.58 -0.38
N PHE A 397 -23.06 19.74 -1.71
CA PHE A 397 -24.12 19.09 -2.46
C PHE A 397 -23.88 17.57 -2.51
N PHE A 398 -22.64 17.11 -2.75
CA PHE A 398 -22.25 15.72 -2.84
C PHE A 398 -22.29 14.92 -1.52
N SER A 399 -22.45 15.57 -0.36
CA SER A 399 -22.64 14.89 0.94
C SER A 399 -24.10 14.65 1.32
N SER A 400 -25.05 15.27 0.61
CA SER A 400 -26.46 15.43 1.05
C SER A 400 -27.41 14.22 1.08
N GLY A 401 -27.02 13.02 0.63
CA GLY A 401 -27.81 11.76 0.68
C GLY A 401 -29.16 11.69 -0.08
N GLN A 402 -29.94 12.76 -0.22
CA GLN A 402 -31.23 12.77 -0.92
C GLN A 402 -31.09 13.36 -2.32
N ARG A 403 -30.97 12.52 -3.35
CA ARG A 403 -30.72 13.01 -4.72
C ARG A 403 -31.60 12.38 -5.78
N ARG A 404 -32.03 13.24 -6.72
CA ARG A 404 -32.65 12.83 -7.98
C ARG A 404 -31.56 12.71 -9.04
N ALA A 405 -31.67 11.71 -9.91
CA ALA A 405 -30.69 11.48 -11.00
C ALA A 405 -30.48 12.72 -11.89
N GLN A 406 -31.55 13.46 -12.21
CA GLN A 406 -31.48 14.65 -13.05
C GLN A 406 -30.65 15.80 -12.44
N GLU A 407 -30.63 15.92 -11.12
CA GLU A 407 -29.84 16.96 -10.43
C GLU A 407 -28.35 16.62 -10.45
N LEU A 408 -28.01 15.33 -10.38
CA LEU A 408 -26.63 14.86 -10.48
C LEU A 408 -26.02 15.17 -11.84
N ASP A 409 -26.77 14.98 -12.94
CA ASP A 409 -26.24 15.26 -14.29
C ASP A 409 -25.82 16.73 -14.44
N GLY A 410 -26.63 17.67 -13.92
CA GLY A 410 -26.30 19.09 -13.91
C GLY A 410 -25.05 19.42 -13.08
N LEU A 411 -24.87 18.75 -11.94
CA LEU A 411 -23.69 18.94 -11.09
C LEU A 411 -22.43 18.33 -11.69
N VAL A 412 -22.53 17.16 -12.31
CA VAL A 412 -21.39 16.55 -12.98
C VAL A 412 -20.94 17.42 -14.16
N GLN A 413 -21.87 18.09 -14.85
CA GLN A 413 -21.52 19.11 -15.84
C GLN A 413 -20.78 20.29 -15.20
N GLN A 414 -21.26 20.82 -14.06
CA GLN A 414 -20.57 21.91 -13.37
C GLN A 414 -19.17 21.53 -12.87
N VAL A 415 -18.98 20.29 -12.41
CA VAL A 415 -17.67 19.73 -12.04
C VAL A 415 -16.78 19.64 -13.27
N ARG A 416 -17.31 19.20 -14.43
CA ARG A 416 -16.55 19.16 -15.68
C ARG A 416 -16.08 20.55 -16.10
N ASP A 417 -16.96 21.54 -16.04
CA ASP A 417 -16.63 22.93 -16.35
C ASP A 417 -15.57 23.48 -15.37
N LEU A 418 -15.63 23.07 -14.09
CA LEU A 418 -14.63 23.43 -13.09
C LEU A 418 -13.27 22.77 -13.39
N LEU A 419 -13.23 21.48 -13.71
CA LEU A 419 -12.00 20.79 -14.10
C LEU A 419 -11.33 21.45 -15.30
N ASN A 420 -12.12 21.88 -16.29
CA ASN A 420 -11.61 22.53 -17.50
C ASN A 420 -11.11 23.96 -17.26
N SER A 421 -11.53 24.61 -16.16
CA SER A 421 -11.15 26.00 -15.85
C SER A 421 -10.03 26.13 -14.82
N MET A 422 -9.68 25.06 -14.10
CA MET A 422 -8.64 25.09 -13.08
C MET A 422 -7.29 24.60 -13.59
N ASP A 423 -6.22 25.27 -13.15
CA ASP A 423 -4.83 24.86 -13.40
C ASP A 423 -4.41 23.62 -12.58
N THR A 424 -5.17 23.26 -11.55
CA THR A 424 -4.93 22.13 -10.63
C THR A 424 -6.12 21.17 -10.60
N PRO A 425 -6.38 20.40 -11.67
CA PRO A 425 -7.47 19.43 -11.71
C PRO A 425 -7.37 18.36 -10.62
N GLU A 426 -6.16 18.06 -10.14
CA GLU A 426 -5.90 17.14 -9.03
C GLU A 426 -6.64 17.52 -7.73
N ASP A 427 -6.76 18.81 -7.41
CA ASP A 427 -7.42 19.27 -6.18
C ASP A 427 -8.93 19.01 -6.26
N VAL A 428 -9.51 19.26 -7.44
CA VAL A 428 -10.94 18.99 -7.69
C VAL A 428 -11.21 17.50 -7.61
N LEU A 429 -10.39 16.68 -8.28
CA LEU A 429 -10.54 15.22 -8.25
C LEU A 429 -10.38 14.67 -6.83
N GLU A 430 -9.41 15.17 -6.05
CA GLU A 430 -9.22 14.75 -4.66
C GLU A 430 -10.43 15.04 -3.79
N GLN A 431 -11.04 16.22 -3.92
CA GLN A 431 -12.26 16.53 -3.18
C GLN A 431 -13.44 15.63 -3.60
N LEU A 432 -13.55 15.25 -4.87
CA LEU A 432 -14.62 14.35 -5.33
C LEU A 432 -14.45 12.91 -4.79
N LEU A 433 -13.21 12.42 -4.67
CA LEU A 433 -12.94 11.10 -4.09
C LEU A 433 -13.38 11.01 -2.63
N LEU A 434 -13.19 12.08 -1.84
CA LEU A 434 -13.58 12.11 -0.42
C LEU A 434 -15.10 11.97 -0.21
N GLU A 435 -15.92 12.41 -1.17
CA GLU A 435 -17.38 12.45 -1.03
C GLU A 435 -18.10 11.27 -1.67
N GLY A 436 -17.47 10.56 -2.60
CA GLY A 436 -18.12 9.49 -3.37
C GLY A 436 -18.29 8.15 -2.65
N SER A 437 -18.42 8.17 -1.32
CA SER A 437 -18.75 6.97 -0.52
C SER A 437 -20.11 6.36 -0.87
N ASP A 438 -21.03 7.15 -1.42
CA ASP A 438 -22.32 6.69 -1.95
C ASP A 438 -22.15 6.10 -3.36
N GLN A 439 -22.49 4.82 -3.52
CA GLN A 439 -22.38 4.09 -4.79
C GLN A 439 -23.14 4.76 -5.96
N PHE A 440 -24.29 5.40 -5.70
CA PHE A 440 -25.07 6.09 -6.72
C PHE A 440 -24.33 7.33 -7.23
N VAL A 441 -23.71 8.06 -6.31
CA VAL A 441 -22.89 9.25 -6.62
C VAL A 441 -21.61 8.84 -7.33
N ALA A 442 -20.92 7.80 -6.83
CA ALA A 442 -19.75 7.22 -7.47
C ALA A 442 -20.04 6.84 -8.92
N ASN A 443 -21.14 6.12 -9.18
CA ASN A 443 -21.53 5.73 -10.53
C ASN A 443 -21.80 6.95 -11.43
N ALA A 444 -22.49 7.98 -10.93
CA ALA A 444 -22.76 9.21 -11.69
C ALA A 444 -21.46 9.98 -12.01
N LEU A 445 -20.53 10.07 -11.06
CA LEU A 445 -19.21 10.68 -11.27
C LEU A 445 -18.38 9.87 -12.26
N ILE A 446 -18.39 8.54 -12.17
CA ILE A 446 -17.66 7.66 -13.08
C ILE A 446 -18.20 7.79 -14.52
N SER A 447 -19.53 7.82 -14.70
CA SER A 447 -20.12 7.89 -16.04
C SER A 447 -20.14 9.29 -16.64
N GLY A 448 -20.32 10.32 -15.81
CA GLY A 448 -20.57 11.67 -16.30
C GLY A 448 -19.31 12.54 -16.38
N LEU A 449 -18.24 12.24 -15.65
CA LEU A 449 -17.02 13.03 -15.69
C LEU A 449 -16.18 12.64 -16.91
N SER A 450 -15.93 13.56 -17.85
CA SER A 450 -15.07 13.34 -19.01
C SER A 450 -13.81 14.21 -18.90
N PHE A 451 -12.68 13.67 -19.34
CA PHE A 451 -11.38 14.36 -19.39
C PHE A 451 -11.08 14.95 -20.77
N ASP A 452 -12.01 14.88 -21.73
CA ASP A 452 -11.82 15.35 -23.11
C ASP A 452 -11.58 16.86 -23.22
N GLY A 453 -12.03 17.64 -22.23
CA GLY A 453 -11.81 19.08 -22.17
C GLY A 453 -10.44 19.50 -21.64
N LEU A 454 -9.67 18.58 -21.05
CA LEU A 454 -8.33 18.86 -20.53
C LEU A 454 -7.28 18.73 -21.62
N SER A 455 -6.31 19.63 -21.63
CA SER A 455 -5.18 19.57 -22.58
C SER A 455 -3.84 19.84 -21.89
N GLY A 456 -2.77 19.35 -22.51
CA GLY A 456 -1.40 19.59 -22.06
C GLY A 456 -1.15 19.20 -20.59
N PRO A 457 -0.54 20.08 -19.76
CA PRO A 457 -0.18 19.77 -18.38
C PRO A 457 -1.38 19.42 -17.47
N GLY A 458 -2.57 19.99 -17.72
CA GLY A 458 -3.76 19.71 -16.91
C GLY A 458 -4.24 18.26 -17.07
N LEU A 459 -4.28 17.77 -18.31
CA LEU A 459 -4.62 16.37 -18.60
C LEU A 459 -3.60 15.42 -17.96
N ASP A 460 -2.31 15.73 -18.08
CA ASP A 460 -1.23 14.93 -17.51
C ASP A 460 -1.34 14.81 -15.98
N ARG A 461 -1.62 15.92 -15.27
CA ARG A 461 -1.82 15.89 -13.81
C ARG A 461 -3.06 15.10 -13.41
N ALA A 462 -4.16 15.23 -14.16
CA ALA A 462 -5.37 14.45 -13.93
C ALA A 462 -5.12 12.95 -14.12
N ILE A 463 -4.46 12.54 -15.20
CA ILE A 463 -4.10 11.13 -15.46
C ILE A 463 -3.20 10.59 -14.34
N VAL A 464 -2.16 11.32 -13.95
CA VAL A 464 -1.25 10.92 -12.86
C VAL A 464 -2.00 10.76 -11.55
N PHE A 465 -2.91 11.68 -11.24
CA PHE A 465 -3.74 11.62 -10.04
C PHE A 465 -4.64 10.38 -10.03
N VAL A 466 -5.37 10.15 -11.13
CA VAL A 466 -6.28 9.00 -11.27
C VAL A 466 -5.51 7.69 -11.16
N ILE A 467 -4.38 7.54 -11.87
CA ILE A 467 -3.54 6.34 -11.79
C ILE A 467 -3.04 6.12 -10.35
N ARG A 468 -2.52 7.16 -9.68
CA ARG A 468 -2.03 7.06 -8.30
C ARG A 468 -3.09 6.49 -7.34
N ARG A 469 -4.36 6.87 -7.52
CA ARG A 469 -5.48 6.49 -6.63
C ARG A 469 -6.23 5.23 -7.09
N ALA A 470 -6.14 4.83 -8.36
CA ALA A 470 -6.89 3.71 -8.93
C ALA A 470 -6.64 2.35 -8.26
N GLY A 471 -5.50 2.15 -7.59
CA GLY A 471 -5.26 0.91 -6.83
C GLY A 471 -6.01 0.82 -5.49
N THR A 472 -6.56 1.93 -4.99
CA THR A 472 -7.15 2.01 -3.63
C THR A 472 -8.55 2.62 -3.61
N ASP A 473 -8.99 3.25 -4.70
CA ASP A 473 -10.24 3.99 -4.78
C ASP A 473 -11.08 3.54 -5.98
N ALA A 474 -12.33 3.16 -5.72
CA ALA A 474 -13.24 2.61 -6.73
C ALA A 474 -13.66 3.64 -7.79
N ILE A 475 -13.74 4.93 -7.45
CA ILE A 475 -14.09 6.00 -8.37
C ILE A 475 -12.91 6.27 -9.30
N ALA A 476 -11.71 6.38 -8.75
CA ALA A 476 -10.50 6.51 -9.56
C ALA A 476 -10.31 5.30 -10.48
N THR A 477 -10.59 4.08 -10.00
CA THR A 477 -10.61 2.87 -10.84
C THR A 477 -11.60 3.03 -11.99
N GLY A 478 -12.84 3.44 -11.70
CA GLY A 478 -13.88 3.62 -12.71
C GLY A 478 -13.56 4.73 -13.73
N TRP A 479 -12.92 5.82 -13.31
CA TRP A 479 -12.42 6.85 -14.22
C TRP A 479 -11.30 6.33 -15.10
N LEU A 480 -10.34 5.59 -14.55
CA LEU A 480 -9.27 4.97 -15.34
C LEU A 480 -9.85 4.01 -16.40
N ASP A 481 -10.78 3.16 -15.99
CA ASP A 481 -11.48 2.19 -16.83
C ASP A 481 -12.23 2.90 -17.97
N ARG A 482 -13.24 3.70 -17.63
CA ARG A 482 -14.22 4.22 -18.60
C ARG A 482 -13.79 5.51 -19.28
N GLN A 483 -13.16 6.41 -18.55
CA GLN A 483 -12.93 7.80 -18.96
C GLN A 483 -11.51 8.08 -19.43
N LEU A 484 -10.55 7.17 -19.19
CA LEU A 484 -9.16 7.29 -19.65
C LEU A 484 -8.76 6.17 -20.62
N LEU A 485 -8.95 4.90 -20.25
CA LEU A 485 -8.68 3.78 -21.16
C LEU A 485 -9.81 3.63 -22.20
N GLY A 486 -11.06 3.77 -21.76
CA GLY A 486 -12.25 3.73 -22.61
C GLY A 486 -12.47 4.97 -23.49
N SER A 487 -11.72 6.06 -23.29
CA SER A 487 -11.91 7.33 -24.01
C SER A 487 -11.35 7.34 -25.43
N ASN A 488 -11.27 8.52 -26.03
CA ASN A 488 -10.68 8.75 -27.34
C ASN A 488 -9.20 8.25 -27.43
N PRO A 489 -8.68 7.95 -28.63
CA PRO A 489 -7.34 7.40 -28.81
C PRO A 489 -6.18 8.26 -28.26
N ILE A 490 -6.33 9.59 -28.21
CA ILE A 490 -5.29 10.50 -27.76
C ILE A 490 -5.10 10.38 -26.24
N ILE A 491 -6.20 10.53 -25.48
CA ILE A 491 -6.18 10.38 -24.01
C ILE A 491 -5.76 8.96 -23.62
N ARG A 492 -6.27 7.96 -24.34
CA ARG A 492 -5.92 6.56 -24.13
C ARG A 492 -4.43 6.31 -24.31
N SER A 493 -3.85 6.75 -25.43
CA SER A 493 -2.41 6.61 -25.68
C SER A 493 -1.59 7.30 -24.60
N ARG A 494 -1.97 8.53 -24.23
CA ARG A 494 -1.32 9.27 -23.14
C ARG A 494 -1.44 8.59 -21.78
N THR A 495 -2.60 7.99 -21.49
CA THR A 495 -2.83 7.23 -20.25
C THR A 495 -1.92 6.00 -20.20
N LEU A 496 -1.77 5.27 -21.31
CA LEU A 496 -0.84 4.14 -21.40
C LEU A 496 0.62 4.57 -21.25
N GLU A 497 1.02 5.73 -21.77
CA GLU A 497 2.36 6.29 -21.56
C GLU A 497 2.65 6.53 -20.08
N VAL A 498 1.71 7.16 -19.38
CA VAL A 498 1.85 7.44 -17.94
C VAL A 498 1.82 6.14 -17.14
N LEU A 499 0.91 5.21 -17.45
CA LEU A 499 0.88 3.88 -16.81
C LEU A 499 2.17 3.11 -17.02
N ASP A 500 2.74 3.15 -18.24
CA ASP A 500 3.99 2.45 -18.54
C ASP A 500 5.17 3.06 -17.78
N ALA A 501 5.22 4.39 -17.68
CA ALA A 501 6.20 5.10 -16.88
C ALA A 501 5.95 4.98 -15.36
N SER A 502 4.82 4.43 -14.92
CA SER A 502 4.45 4.35 -13.51
C SER A 502 5.18 3.22 -12.78
N ARG A 503 5.44 3.45 -11.49
CA ARG A 503 6.10 2.48 -10.62
C ARG A 503 5.07 1.88 -9.66
N SER A 504 5.10 0.57 -9.50
CA SER A 504 4.36 -0.11 -8.43
C SER A 504 5.06 0.16 -7.09
N GLY A 505 4.34 0.71 -6.11
CA GLY A 505 4.88 1.08 -4.79
C GLY A 505 5.47 -0.07 -3.95
N THR A 506 5.43 -1.31 -4.45
CA THR A 506 5.91 -2.50 -3.74
C THR A 506 7.41 -2.78 -3.94
N SER A 507 8.07 -2.17 -4.92
CA SER A 507 9.50 -2.38 -5.18
C SER A 507 10.37 -1.38 -4.41
N PHE A 508 10.74 -1.72 -3.16
CA PHE A 508 11.72 -0.94 -2.39
C PHE A 508 13.14 -1.01 -2.99
N VAL A 509 13.42 -2.03 -3.82
CA VAL A 509 14.77 -2.33 -4.32
C VAL A 509 15.15 -1.47 -5.52
N GLU A 510 14.21 -1.18 -6.42
CA GLU A 510 14.49 -0.50 -7.68
C GLU A 510 14.99 0.96 -7.53
N PRO A 511 14.47 1.79 -6.61
CA PRO A 511 15.02 3.13 -6.36
C PRO A 511 16.45 3.09 -5.82
N LEU A 512 16.78 2.09 -4.99
CA LEU A 512 18.12 1.87 -4.46
C LEU A 512 19.08 1.43 -5.58
N VAL A 513 18.66 0.49 -6.43
CA VAL A 513 19.46 0.01 -7.57
C VAL A 513 19.68 1.12 -8.59
N THR A 514 18.63 1.88 -8.94
CA THR A 514 18.75 3.00 -9.89
C THR A 514 19.57 4.14 -9.30
N GLY A 515 19.45 4.40 -7.99
CA GLY A 515 20.28 5.37 -7.26
C GLY A 515 21.76 4.98 -7.27
N LEU A 516 22.08 3.71 -7.02
CA LEU A 516 23.44 3.17 -7.12
C LEU A 516 23.98 3.23 -8.55
N PHE A 517 23.17 2.85 -9.54
CA PHE A 517 23.57 2.93 -10.95
C PHE A 517 23.81 4.37 -11.41
N ASN A 518 22.95 5.32 -11.03
CA ASN A 518 23.12 6.73 -11.35
C ASN A 518 24.32 7.35 -10.62
N ALA A 519 24.59 6.92 -9.38
CA ALA A 519 25.78 7.35 -8.64
C ALA A 519 27.07 6.77 -9.26
N TRP A 520 26.99 5.60 -9.90
CA TRP A 520 28.16 4.92 -10.47
C TRP A 520 28.43 5.30 -11.94
N LEU A 521 27.39 5.42 -12.77
CA LEU A 521 27.50 5.73 -14.20
C LEU A 521 27.26 7.21 -14.53
N GLY A 522 26.88 8.01 -13.54
CA GLY A 522 26.37 9.37 -13.74
C GLY A 522 24.90 9.35 -14.16
N THR A 523 24.15 10.38 -13.78
CA THR A 523 22.82 10.61 -14.36
C THR A 523 23.01 10.96 -15.84
N PRO A 524 22.44 10.19 -16.78
CA PRO A 524 22.53 10.53 -18.20
C PRO A 524 22.00 11.95 -18.40
N ASP A 525 22.81 12.79 -19.05
CA ASP A 525 22.51 14.20 -19.30
C ASP A 525 21.38 14.31 -20.34
N ARG A 526 20.14 14.11 -19.88
CA ARG A 526 18.91 14.25 -20.68
C ARG A 526 18.49 15.72 -20.72
N SER A 527 19.38 16.56 -21.22
CA SER A 527 19.17 18.00 -21.42
C SER A 527 18.39 18.33 -22.69
N GLY A 528 18.01 17.32 -23.49
CA GLY A 528 17.00 17.46 -24.53
C GLY A 528 15.63 17.69 -23.89
N ALA A 529 15.02 18.84 -24.18
CA ALA A 529 13.70 19.26 -23.71
C ALA A 529 12.53 18.43 -24.29
N GLU A 530 12.72 17.13 -24.50
CA GLU A 530 11.61 16.21 -24.67
C GLU A 530 10.82 16.20 -23.37
N ALA A 531 9.55 16.62 -23.46
CA ALA A 531 8.63 16.69 -22.35
C ALA A 531 8.62 15.33 -21.64
N ARG A 532 9.25 15.27 -20.45
CA ARG A 532 9.31 14.05 -19.65
C ARG A 532 7.88 13.56 -19.45
N VAL A 533 7.60 12.34 -19.91
CA VAL A 533 6.34 11.66 -19.59
C VAL A 533 6.23 11.66 -18.07
N PRO A 534 5.14 12.23 -17.51
CA PRO A 534 4.99 12.25 -16.07
C PRO A 534 4.84 10.82 -15.55
N SER A 535 5.47 10.50 -14.42
CA SER A 535 5.43 9.17 -13.81
C SER A 535 4.54 9.23 -12.57
N ALA A 536 3.62 8.27 -12.43
CA ALA A 536 2.82 8.10 -11.22
C ALA A 536 3.42 7.00 -10.33
N THR A 537 3.27 7.16 -9.02
CA THR A 537 3.52 6.07 -8.06
C THR A 537 2.17 5.47 -7.70
N LEU A 538 1.98 4.19 -8.02
CA LEU A 538 0.72 3.48 -7.75
C LEU A 538 0.59 3.19 -6.25
N SER A 539 -0.57 3.50 -5.67
CA SER A 539 -0.88 3.16 -4.26
C SER A 539 -1.15 1.66 -4.05
N GLY A 540 -1.43 0.92 -5.13
CA GLY A 540 -1.72 -0.51 -5.14
C GLY A 540 -1.90 -1.02 -6.58
N PRO A 541 -2.05 -2.34 -6.78
CA PRO A 541 -2.44 -2.89 -8.08
C PRO A 541 -3.87 -2.45 -8.44
N ILE A 542 -4.15 -2.27 -9.73
CA ILE A 542 -5.41 -1.75 -10.24
C ILE A 542 -6.38 -2.91 -10.53
N PRO A 543 -7.59 -2.93 -9.93
CA PRO A 543 -8.53 -4.02 -10.15
C PRO A 543 -9.21 -3.92 -11.53
N ILE A 544 -9.27 -5.05 -12.24
CA ILE A 544 -10.13 -5.28 -13.41
C ILE A 544 -11.40 -5.95 -12.90
N GLN A 545 -12.50 -5.20 -12.90
CA GLN A 545 -13.77 -5.62 -12.30
C GLN A 545 -14.75 -6.28 -13.29
N SER A 546 -14.55 -6.09 -14.59
CA SER A 546 -15.50 -6.52 -15.63
C SER A 546 -14.78 -6.88 -16.94
N SER A 547 -15.35 -7.78 -17.75
CA SER A 547 -14.94 -8.03 -19.14
C SER A 547 -15.05 -6.82 -20.06
N SER A 548 -15.88 -5.83 -19.69
CA SER A 548 -16.04 -4.57 -20.41
C SER A 548 -15.01 -3.51 -20.03
N HIS A 549 -14.02 -3.86 -19.20
CA HIS A 549 -12.98 -2.93 -18.78
C HIS A 549 -12.23 -2.36 -20.00
N GLY A 550 -12.00 -1.06 -20.01
CA GLY A 550 -11.40 -0.28 -21.09
C GLY A 550 -10.03 -0.78 -21.51
N LEU A 551 -9.34 -1.57 -20.68
CA LEU A 551 -8.10 -2.24 -21.07
C LEU A 551 -8.28 -3.27 -22.20
N PHE A 552 -9.38 -4.04 -22.23
CA PHE A 552 -9.55 -5.11 -23.23
C PHE A 552 -9.70 -4.62 -24.67
N PRO A 553 -10.49 -3.57 -24.96
CA PRO A 553 -10.48 -2.93 -26.29
C PRO A 553 -9.09 -2.45 -26.70
N VAL A 554 -8.25 -2.07 -25.74
CA VAL A 554 -6.92 -1.50 -25.98
C VAL A 554 -5.86 -2.59 -26.20
N LEU A 555 -6.01 -3.75 -25.56
CA LEU A 555 -5.22 -4.96 -25.88
C LEU A 555 -5.46 -5.45 -27.31
N ASN A 556 -6.63 -5.14 -27.87
CA ASN A 556 -7.02 -5.45 -29.25
C ASN A 556 -6.94 -4.24 -30.19
N ALA A 557 -6.33 -3.12 -29.76
CA ALA A 557 -6.26 -1.91 -30.58
C ALA A 557 -5.54 -2.17 -31.91
N GLY A 558 -6.00 -1.53 -33.00
CA GLY A 558 -5.40 -1.67 -34.33
C GLY A 558 -3.96 -1.16 -34.40
N ASP A 559 -3.64 -0.12 -33.62
CA ASP A 559 -2.31 0.48 -33.53
C ASP A 559 -1.31 -0.44 -32.77
N PRO A 560 -0.21 -0.89 -33.40
CA PRO A 560 0.76 -1.79 -32.77
C PRO A 560 1.44 -1.21 -31.52
N GLU A 561 1.71 0.10 -31.48
CA GLU A 561 2.41 0.73 -30.35
C GLU A 561 1.51 0.80 -29.12
N THR A 562 0.27 1.28 -29.29
CA THR A 562 -0.78 1.24 -28.25
C THR A 562 -0.98 -0.18 -27.74
N ARG A 563 -1.02 -1.17 -28.66
CA ARG A 563 -1.16 -2.59 -28.30
C ARG A 563 0.04 -3.07 -27.47
N GLN A 564 1.26 -2.81 -27.91
CA GLN A 564 2.46 -3.23 -27.18
C GLN A 564 2.52 -2.63 -25.77
N ARG A 565 2.22 -1.33 -25.63
CA ARG A 565 2.17 -0.66 -24.33
C ARG A 565 1.07 -1.24 -23.44
N SER A 566 -0.11 -1.52 -23.98
CA SER A 566 -1.22 -2.08 -23.19
C SER A 566 -0.92 -3.46 -22.61
N TRP A 567 -0.22 -4.33 -23.35
CA TRP A 567 0.28 -5.60 -22.82
C TRP A 567 1.35 -5.40 -21.74
N HIS A 568 2.22 -4.40 -21.88
CA HIS A 568 3.27 -4.13 -20.90
C HIS A 568 2.71 -3.59 -19.57
N VAL A 569 1.70 -2.72 -19.61
CA VAL A 569 1.07 -2.14 -18.40
C VAL A 569 0.23 -3.13 -17.61
N LEU A 570 -0.10 -4.33 -18.15
CA LEU A 570 -0.80 -5.39 -17.41
C LEU A 570 -0.13 -5.72 -16.07
N ARG A 571 1.18 -5.49 -15.93
CA ARG A 571 1.90 -5.66 -14.65
C ARG A 571 1.31 -4.85 -13.49
N HIS A 572 0.55 -3.80 -13.78
CA HIS A 572 -0.07 -2.91 -12.79
C HIS A 572 -1.49 -3.33 -12.42
N PHE A 573 -2.07 -4.34 -13.07
CA PHE A 573 -3.45 -4.75 -12.89
C PHE A 573 -3.56 -6.10 -12.16
N TYR A 574 -4.76 -6.40 -11.67
CA TYR A 574 -5.16 -7.74 -11.20
C TYR A 574 -6.66 -7.92 -11.44
N PHE A 575 -7.16 -9.16 -11.47
CA PHE A 575 -8.59 -9.40 -11.52
C PHE A 575 -9.19 -9.29 -10.12
N ALA A 576 -10.18 -8.41 -9.97
CA ALA A 576 -10.90 -8.27 -8.71
C ALA A 576 -11.59 -9.59 -8.34
N THR A 577 -11.46 -10.03 -7.09
CA THR A 577 -12.22 -11.20 -6.66
C THR A 577 -13.72 -10.85 -6.56
N PRO A 578 -14.63 -11.83 -6.59
CA PRO A 578 -16.05 -11.57 -6.39
C PRO A 578 -16.39 -10.86 -5.07
N GLN A 579 -15.47 -10.84 -4.10
CA GLN A 579 -15.61 -10.12 -2.83
C GLN A 579 -15.22 -8.64 -2.98
N ASP A 580 -14.27 -8.32 -3.86
CA ASP A 580 -13.80 -6.96 -4.12
C ASP A 580 -14.70 -6.22 -5.12
N ALA A 581 -15.41 -6.95 -5.98
CA ALA A 581 -16.30 -6.36 -6.97
C ALA A 581 -17.52 -5.71 -6.29
N PRO A 582 -17.77 -4.40 -6.49
CA PRO A 582 -18.97 -3.76 -5.96
C PRO A 582 -20.20 -4.48 -6.52
N ARG A 583 -21.15 -4.84 -5.64
CA ARG A 583 -22.39 -5.49 -6.06
C ARG A 583 -23.18 -4.52 -6.93
N HIS A 584 -23.14 -4.73 -8.25
CA HIS A 584 -23.98 -4.01 -9.19
C HIS A 584 -25.43 -4.45 -9.00
N ILE A 585 -26.16 -3.71 -8.18
CA ILE A 585 -27.61 -3.76 -8.12
C ILE A 585 -28.09 -2.83 -9.23
N ASN A 586 -28.71 -3.37 -10.27
CA ASN A 586 -29.29 -2.52 -11.30
C ASN A 586 -30.44 -1.68 -10.71
N ARG A 587 -30.86 -0.62 -11.41
CA ARG A 587 -31.94 0.28 -10.94
C ARG A 587 -33.27 -0.44 -10.64
N GLN A 588 -33.43 -1.69 -11.08
CA GLN A 588 -34.63 -2.51 -10.88
C GLN A 588 -34.48 -3.52 -9.72
N GLY A 589 -33.35 -3.54 -9.00
CA GLY A 589 -33.10 -4.49 -7.91
C GLY A 589 -32.82 -5.92 -8.36
N ASN A 590 -32.77 -6.17 -9.67
CA ASN A 590 -32.43 -7.48 -10.22
C ASN A 590 -30.91 -7.61 -10.28
N GLN A 591 -30.38 -8.75 -9.84
CA GLN A 591 -28.99 -9.09 -10.13
C GLN A 591 -28.88 -9.23 -11.66
N GLU A 592 -28.12 -8.34 -12.29
CA GLU A 592 -27.77 -8.51 -13.70
C GLU A 592 -27.12 -9.89 -13.88
N ALA A 593 -27.40 -10.55 -15.01
CA ALA A 593 -26.70 -11.76 -15.41
C ALA A 593 -25.19 -11.51 -15.23
N ARG A 594 -24.50 -12.43 -14.55
CA ARG A 594 -23.10 -12.26 -14.15
C ARG A 594 -22.31 -11.59 -15.29
N PRO A 595 -21.63 -10.47 -15.05
CA PRO A 595 -20.78 -9.83 -16.07
C PRO A 595 -19.83 -10.89 -16.65
N ASP A 596 -19.58 -10.81 -17.96
CA ASP A 596 -18.75 -11.82 -18.62
C ASP A 596 -17.39 -11.95 -17.90
N ASP A 597 -16.86 -13.17 -17.88
CA ASP A 597 -15.66 -13.49 -17.10
C ASP A 597 -14.43 -12.74 -17.63
N PRO A 598 -13.81 -11.81 -16.87
CA PRO A 598 -12.68 -11.03 -17.34
C PRO A 598 -11.45 -11.91 -17.68
N TYR A 599 -11.36 -13.10 -17.09
CA TYR A 599 -10.36 -14.11 -17.45
C TYR A 599 -10.52 -14.54 -18.92
N GLN A 600 -11.76 -14.85 -19.34
CA GLN A 600 -12.04 -15.26 -20.72
C GLN A 600 -11.83 -14.11 -21.71
N ALA A 601 -12.15 -12.87 -21.33
CA ALA A 601 -11.87 -11.69 -22.15
C ALA A 601 -10.35 -11.51 -22.41
N LEU A 602 -9.51 -11.75 -21.39
CA LEU A 602 -8.05 -11.69 -21.54
C LEU A 602 -7.53 -12.82 -22.43
N VAL A 603 -8.00 -14.06 -22.23
CA VAL A 603 -7.61 -15.22 -23.06
C VAL A 603 -8.00 -14.98 -24.52
N ALA A 604 -9.22 -14.49 -24.77
CA ALA A 604 -9.68 -14.15 -26.12
C ALA A 604 -8.81 -13.06 -26.77
N ALA A 605 -8.41 -12.03 -26.03
CA ALA A 605 -7.48 -11.00 -26.53
C ALA A 605 -6.08 -11.58 -26.82
N ALA A 606 -5.56 -12.45 -25.94
CA ALA A 606 -4.26 -13.08 -26.11
C ALA A 606 -4.21 -14.02 -27.33
N LEU A 607 -5.30 -14.75 -27.58
CA LEU A 607 -5.44 -15.66 -28.73
C LEU A 607 -5.82 -14.97 -30.04
N GLY A 608 -6.04 -13.65 -30.01
CA GLY A 608 -6.36 -12.86 -31.20
C GLY A 608 -5.28 -12.93 -32.28
N ARG A 609 -5.69 -12.91 -33.56
CA ARG A 609 -4.78 -13.00 -34.73
C ARG A 609 -3.75 -11.87 -34.81
N SER A 610 -4.02 -10.74 -34.16
CA SER A 610 -3.18 -9.55 -34.15
C SER A 610 -2.15 -9.54 -33.01
N THR A 611 -2.21 -10.52 -32.10
CA THR A 611 -1.37 -10.57 -30.90
C THR A 611 -0.03 -11.21 -31.22
N SER A 612 1.07 -10.53 -30.85
CA SER A 612 2.42 -11.08 -31.02
C SER A 612 2.73 -12.12 -29.94
N ALA A 613 3.71 -13.00 -30.19
CA ALA A 613 4.10 -14.05 -29.25
C ALA A 613 4.52 -13.49 -27.88
N LEU A 614 5.21 -12.34 -27.87
CA LEU A 614 5.62 -11.63 -26.65
C LEU A 614 4.41 -11.08 -25.85
N GLN A 615 3.36 -10.65 -26.54
CA GLN A 615 2.13 -10.16 -25.92
C GLN A 615 1.34 -11.31 -25.28
N ALA A 616 1.22 -12.44 -25.97
CA ALA A 616 0.58 -13.63 -25.42
C ALA A 616 1.40 -14.23 -24.24
N ALA A 617 2.74 -14.13 -24.26
CA ALA A 617 3.57 -14.45 -23.10
C ALA A 617 3.30 -13.54 -21.89
N ALA A 618 3.10 -12.23 -22.10
CA ALA A 618 2.71 -11.30 -21.04
C ALA A 618 1.34 -11.65 -20.43
N ALA A 619 0.39 -12.16 -21.24
CA ALA A 619 -0.89 -12.68 -20.76
C ALA A 619 -0.70 -13.87 -19.80
N ALA A 620 0.17 -14.81 -20.14
CA ALA A 620 0.48 -15.96 -19.29
C ALA A 620 1.11 -15.52 -17.96
N GLU A 621 2.07 -14.59 -17.99
CA GLU A 621 2.67 -14.03 -16.77
C GLU A 621 1.67 -13.24 -15.91
N PHE A 622 0.72 -12.56 -16.54
CA PHE A 622 -0.37 -11.91 -15.83
C PHE A 622 -1.26 -12.94 -15.14
N MET A 623 -1.71 -13.99 -15.85
CA MET A 623 -2.53 -15.07 -15.28
C MET A 623 -1.85 -15.79 -14.11
N ALA A 624 -0.55 -16.06 -14.22
CA ALA A 624 0.21 -16.75 -13.18
C ALA A 624 0.32 -15.98 -11.85
N ARG A 625 0.06 -14.66 -11.85
CA ARG A 625 0.10 -13.80 -10.66
C ARG A 625 -1.27 -13.60 -9.99
N GLN A 626 -2.35 -14.12 -10.56
CA GLN A 626 -3.71 -13.91 -10.04
C GLN A 626 -4.02 -14.84 -8.87
N ASP A 627 -4.82 -14.34 -7.92
CA ASP A 627 -5.20 -15.06 -6.70
C ASP A 627 -6.32 -16.09 -6.91
N ASP A 628 -7.19 -15.91 -7.91
CA ASP A 628 -8.22 -16.90 -8.28
C ASP A 628 -7.55 -18.06 -9.03
N LEU A 629 -6.96 -19.00 -8.28
CA LEU A 629 -6.20 -20.13 -8.81
C LEU A 629 -7.02 -20.98 -9.80
N PRO A 630 -8.30 -21.33 -9.55
CA PRO A 630 -9.08 -22.09 -10.52
C PRO A 630 -9.22 -21.42 -11.89
N ARG A 631 -9.62 -20.14 -11.93
CA ARG A 631 -9.83 -19.44 -13.21
C ARG A 631 -8.53 -19.11 -13.92
N SER A 632 -7.51 -18.69 -13.17
CA SER A 632 -6.19 -18.42 -13.75
C SER A 632 -5.52 -19.69 -14.29
N SER A 633 -5.71 -20.84 -13.63
CA SER A 633 -5.20 -22.13 -14.13
C SER A 633 -5.93 -22.56 -15.40
N LEU A 634 -7.25 -22.38 -15.48
CA LEU A 634 -8.01 -22.60 -16.72
C LEU A 634 -7.50 -21.70 -17.85
N GLY A 635 -7.28 -20.40 -17.58
CA GLY A 635 -6.74 -19.48 -18.57
C GLY A 635 -5.33 -19.85 -19.04
N LEU A 636 -4.44 -20.28 -18.14
CA LEU A 636 -3.11 -20.77 -18.48
C LEU A 636 -3.16 -22.05 -19.32
N VAL A 637 -4.05 -22.98 -18.99
CA VAL A 637 -4.27 -24.22 -19.77
C VAL A 637 -4.76 -23.87 -21.17
N GLN A 638 -5.71 -22.93 -21.30
CA GLN A 638 -6.18 -22.44 -22.60
C GLN A 638 -5.08 -21.75 -23.42
N LEU A 639 -4.20 -20.98 -22.78
CA LEU A 639 -3.02 -20.38 -23.44
C LEU A 639 -1.99 -21.44 -23.87
N ALA A 640 -1.81 -22.51 -23.09
CA ALA A 640 -0.95 -23.64 -23.43
C ALA A 640 -1.46 -24.42 -24.65
N LEU A 641 -2.77 -24.39 -24.92
CA LEU A 641 -3.38 -24.96 -26.13
C LEU A 641 -3.19 -24.11 -27.39
N SER A 642 -2.76 -22.85 -27.24
CA SER A 642 -2.58 -21.97 -28.40
C SER A 642 -1.54 -22.55 -29.38
N HIS A 643 -1.81 -22.41 -30.68
CA HIS A 643 -0.84 -22.78 -31.72
C HIS A 643 0.38 -21.83 -31.77
N GLN A 644 0.43 -20.80 -30.92
CA GLN A 644 1.53 -19.85 -30.83
C GLN A 644 2.62 -20.44 -29.93
N SER A 645 3.73 -20.91 -30.51
CA SER A 645 4.76 -21.70 -29.83
C SER A 645 5.27 -21.08 -28.52
N ASP A 646 5.57 -19.78 -28.53
CA ASP A 646 6.26 -19.16 -27.38
C ASP A 646 5.30 -18.88 -26.23
N ALA A 647 4.06 -18.49 -26.54
CA ALA A 647 3.01 -18.29 -25.54
C ALA A 647 2.59 -19.61 -24.89
N SER A 648 2.42 -20.64 -25.72
CA SER A 648 2.16 -22.00 -25.26
C SER A 648 3.28 -22.50 -24.35
N ALA A 649 4.54 -22.38 -24.79
CA ALA A 649 5.70 -22.77 -23.98
C ALA A 649 5.80 -21.99 -22.67
N ARG A 650 5.56 -20.67 -22.69
CA ARG A 650 5.59 -19.84 -21.48
C ARG A 650 4.48 -20.22 -20.50
N ALA A 651 3.25 -20.46 -20.98
CA ALA A 651 2.14 -20.90 -20.15
C ALA A 651 2.43 -22.26 -19.51
N VAL A 652 2.97 -23.23 -20.29
CA VAL A 652 3.41 -24.53 -19.75
C VAL A 652 4.48 -24.35 -18.68
N HIS A 653 5.51 -23.53 -18.91
CA HIS A 653 6.56 -23.29 -17.92
C HIS A 653 6.02 -22.67 -16.63
N LEU A 654 4.97 -21.85 -16.71
CA LEU A 654 4.32 -21.26 -15.54
C LEU A 654 3.38 -22.24 -14.82
N LEU A 655 2.86 -23.26 -15.52
CA LEU A 655 2.08 -24.35 -14.93
C LEU A 655 2.97 -25.41 -14.26
N LEU A 656 4.13 -25.68 -14.86
CA LEU A 656 5.09 -26.69 -14.41
C LEU A 656 5.68 -26.31 -13.04
N GLY A 657 5.35 -27.09 -12.00
CA GLY A 657 5.86 -26.86 -10.65
C GLY A 657 5.16 -25.73 -9.90
N SER A 658 4.02 -25.27 -10.43
CA SER A 658 3.24 -24.18 -9.83
C SER A 658 2.50 -24.56 -8.55
N GLY A 659 2.34 -25.86 -8.26
CA GLY A 659 1.51 -26.37 -7.16
C GLY A 659 0.02 -26.07 -7.31
N ARG A 660 -0.43 -25.57 -8.47
CA ARG A 660 -1.83 -25.26 -8.76
C ARG A 660 -2.63 -26.55 -8.97
N ASP A 661 -3.87 -26.57 -8.52
CA ASP A 661 -4.79 -27.66 -8.87
C ASP A 661 -5.25 -27.50 -10.32
N LEU A 662 -4.62 -28.27 -11.22
CA LEU A 662 -4.90 -28.24 -12.65
C LEU A 662 -6.03 -29.19 -13.06
N ASP A 663 -6.46 -30.08 -12.18
CA ASP A 663 -7.42 -31.14 -12.51
C ASP A 663 -8.77 -30.57 -13.00
N PRO A 664 -9.41 -29.58 -12.32
CA PRO A 664 -10.65 -28.99 -12.80
C PRO A 664 -10.50 -28.32 -14.17
N ALA A 665 -9.37 -27.65 -14.40
CA ALA A 665 -9.08 -26.96 -15.65
C ALA A 665 -8.93 -27.95 -16.81
N VAL A 666 -8.12 -29.01 -16.63
CA VAL A 666 -7.89 -30.02 -17.68
C VAL A 666 -9.16 -30.82 -17.96
N ARG A 667 -9.97 -31.17 -16.95
CA ARG A 667 -11.24 -31.86 -17.17
C ARG A 667 -12.27 -31.06 -17.95
N SER A 668 -12.24 -29.74 -17.84
CA SER A 668 -13.15 -28.87 -18.58
C SER A 668 -12.87 -28.84 -20.09
N LEU A 669 -11.70 -29.30 -20.51
CA LEU A 669 -11.31 -29.39 -21.92
C LEU A 669 -11.97 -30.57 -22.63
N SER A 670 -12.10 -30.48 -23.95
CA SER A 670 -12.49 -31.62 -24.80
C SER A 670 -11.40 -32.71 -24.80
N GLY A 671 -11.71 -33.93 -25.23
CA GLY A 671 -10.73 -35.03 -25.29
C GLY A 671 -9.52 -34.70 -26.17
N ASP A 672 -9.75 -34.05 -27.33
CA ASP A 672 -8.70 -33.60 -28.24
C ASP A 672 -7.84 -32.49 -27.61
N ASP A 673 -8.48 -31.53 -26.94
CA ASP A 673 -7.78 -30.45 -26.23
C ASP A 673 -6.93 -31.00 -25.08
N ARG A 674 -7.41 -31.99 -24.31
CA ARG A 674 -6.61 -32.61 -23.25
C ARG A 674 -5.33 -33.25 -23.80
N GLN A 675 -5.44 -33.98 -24.91
CA GLN A 675 -4.28 -34.54 -25.61
C GLN A 675 -3.34 -33.44 -26.09
N GLN A 676 -3.87 -32.38 -26.71
CA GLN A 676 -3.06 -31.27 -27.21
C GLN A 676 -2.37 -30.51 -26.07
N PHE A 677 -3.01 -30.36 -24.92
CA PHE A 677 -2.41 -29.76 -23.72
C PHE A 677 -1.22 -30.59 -23.23
N ALA A 678 -1.38 -31.91 -23.11
CA ALA A 678 -0.26 -32.79 -22.79
C ALA A 678 0.84 -32.69 -23.83
N ALA A 679 0.50 -32.68 -25.13
CA ALA A 679 1.48 -32.53 -26.19
C ALA A 679 2.26 -31.22 -26.08
N SER A 680 1.60 -30.10 -25.75
CA SER A 680 2.27 -28.83 -25.46
C SER A 680 3.21 -28.92 -24.26
N CYS A 681 2.80 -29.63 -23.19
CA CYS A 681 3.65 -29.86 -22.02
C CYS A 681 4.95 -30.60 -22.38
N TYR A 682 4.82 -31.69 -23.13
CA TYR A 682 5.99 -32.45 -23.59
C TYR A 682 6.84 -31.69 -24.60
N ARG A 683 6.25 -30.92 -25.53
CA ARG A 683 7.05 -30.13 -26.48
C ARG A 683 7.90 -29.08 -25.76
N ALA A 684 7.36 -28.46 -24.70
CA ALA A 684 8.11 -27.47 -23.91
C ALA A 684 9.26 -28.10 -23.10
N VAL A 685 9.11 -29.34 -22.60
CA VAL A 685 10.10 -29.98 -21.71
C VAL A 685 11.00 -30.99 -22.43
N LYS A 686 10.43 -31.87 -23.24
CA LYS A 686 11.06 -33.05 -23.88
C LYS A 686 11.12 -32.96 -25.42
N LYS A 687 10.63 -31.87 -26.02
CA LYS A 687 10.54 -31.62 -27.48
C LYS A 687 9.57 -32.50 -28.27
N GLN A 688 9.35 -33.75 -27.86
CA GLN A 688 8.43 -34.69 -28.52
C GLN A 688 7.39 -35.23 -27.54
N PRO A 689 6.09 -35.20 -27.90
CA PRO A 689 5.04 -35.77 -27.08
C PRO A 689 4.92 -37.29 -27.28
N PRO A 690 4.79 -38.09 -26.21
CA PRO A 690 4.64 -39.53 -26.35
C PRO A 690 3.26 -39.88 -26.92
N LEU A 691 3.16 -40.95 -27.70
CA LEU A 691 1.88 -41.48 -28.21
C LEU A 691 0.89 -41.78 -27.07
N ALA A 692 1.39 -42.23 -25.91
CA ALA A 692 0.60 -42.50 -24.71
C ALA A 692 -0.18 -41.26 -24.19
N ALA A 693 0.22 -40.03 -24.54
CA ALA A 693 -0.48 -38.82 -24.10
C ALA A 693 -1.94 -38.74 -24.61
N ALA A 694 -2.28 -39.47 -25.69
CA ALA A 694 -3.65 -39.59 -26.17
C ALA A 694 -4.58 -40.36 -25.21
N LEU A 695 -4.06 -41.00 -24.16
CA LEU A 695 -4.88 -41.59 -23.08
C LEU A 695 -5.71 -40.54 -22.34
N LEU A 696 -5.34 -39.26 -22.39
CA LEU A 696 -6.16 -38.18 -21.84
C LEU A 696 -7.46 -37.93 -22.62
N ARG A 697 -7.65 -38.54 -23.79
CA ARG A 697 -8.91 -38.45 -24.56
C ARG A 697 -10.07 -39.20 -23.89
N GLN A 698 -9.80 -40.08 -22.91
CA GLN A 698 -10.82 -40.86 -22.18
C GLN A 698 -12.00 -39.97 -21.74
N ASP A 699 -13.22 -40.49 -21.87
CA ASP A 699 -14.43 -39.75 -21.53
C ASP A 699 -14.57 -39.58 -20.01
N VAL A 700 -14.80 -38.35 -19.56
CA VAL A 700 -14.91 -37.98 -18.15
C VAL A 700 -16.26 -38.41 -17.56
N THR A 701 -17.25 -38.75 -18.41
CA THR A 701 -18.60 -39.12 -17.95
C THR A 701 -18.64 -40.44 -17.17
N GLN A 702 -17.64 -41.32 -17.35
CA GLN A 702 -17.54 -42.57 -16.62
C GLN A 702 -16.93 -42.31 -15.23
N ARG A 703 -17.75 -42.44 -14.17
CA ARG A 703 -17.40 -42.08 -12.77
C ARG A 703 -16.11 -42.73 -12.23
N ASN A 704 -15.64 -43.82 -12.83
CA ASN A 704 -14.46 -44.57 -12.41
C ASN A 704 -13.21 -44.26 -13.28
N ASP A 705 -13.33 -43.40 -14.29
CA ASP A 705 -12.27 -43.19 -15.30
C ASP A 705 -11.36 -41.98 -15.09
N VAL A 706 -11.55 -41.35 -13.94
CA VAL A 706 -10.90 -40.14 -13.48
C VAL A 706 -9.38 -40.19 -13.17
N PRO A 707 -8.70 -41.33 -12.88
CA PRO A 707 -7.36 -41.28 -12.29
C PRO A 707 -6.31 -40.65 -13.21
N VAL A 708 -6.33 -40.92 -14.52
CA VAL A 708 -5.25 -40.51 -15.44
C VAL A 708 -5.19 -38.99 -15.67
N ILE A 709 -6.34 -38.31 -15.75
CA ILE A 709 -6.39 -36.86 -15.95
C ILE A 709 -5.88 -36.15 -14.70
N ALA A 710 -6.39 -36.53 -13.52
CA ALA A 710 -5.98 -35.96 -12.25
C ALA A 710 -4.49 -36.25 -11.96
N TRP A 711 -4.02 -37.45 -12.29
CA TRP A 711 -2.61 -37.84 -12.17
C TRP A 711 -1.70 -37.00 -13.07
N PHE A 712 -2.05 -36.85 -14.35
CA PHE A 712 -1.24 -36.04 -15.28
C PHE A 712 -1.22 -34.57 -14.86
N ALA A 713 -2.39 -34.01 -14.54
CA ALA A 713 -2.54 -32.66 -14.03
C ALA A 713 -1.70 -32.44 -12.75
N GLY A 714 -1.75 -33.41 -11.83
CA GLY A 714 -0.92 -33.44 -10.63
C GLY A 714 0.57 -33.46 -10.95
N SER A 715 1.01 -34.32 -11.86
CA SER A 715 2.43 -34.44 -12.23
C SER A 715 3.00 -33.11 -12.76
N VAL A 716 2.26 -32.46 -13.67
CA VAL A 716 2.61 -31.13 -14.19
C VAL A 716 2.67 -30.10 -13.07
N ALA A 717 1.67 -30.06 -12.19
CA ALA A 717 1.66 -29.17 -11.04
C ALA A 717 2.85 -29.38 -10.09
N HIS A 718 3.37 -30.60 -9.99
CA HIS A 718 4.56 -30.97 -9.21
C HIS A 718 5.90 -30.78 -9.96
N GLY A 719 5.88 -30.27 -11.19
CA GLY A 719 7.10 -29.83 -11.87
C GLY A 719 7.71 -30.80 -12.86
N HIS A 720 7.01 -31.89 -13.20
CA HIS A 720 7.50 -32.86 -14.19
C HIS A 720 6.39 -33.26 -15.15
N VAL A 721 6.78 -33.62 -16.38
CA VAL A 721 5.90 -34.34 -17.30
C VAL A 721 6.18 -35.84 -17.12
N PRO A 722 5.16 -36.71 -17.02
CA PRO A 722 5.38 -38.13 -16.80
C PRO A 722 6.25 -38.78 -17.87
N GLU A 723 7.01 -39.80 -17.52
CA GLU A 723 7.69 -40.62 -18.53
C GLU A 723 6.70 -41.57 -19.23
N PRO A 724 6.98 -42.01 -20.47
CA PRO A 724 6.05 -42.84 -21.24
C PRO A 724 5.61 -44.15 -20.55
N ASP A 725 6.43 -44.71 -19.66
CA ASP A 725 6.16 -45.95 -18.92
C ASP A 725 5.30 -45.74 -17.66
N GLU A 726 5.14 -44.50 -17.19
CA GLU A 726 4.30 -44.16 -16.04
C GLU A 726 2.81 -44.07 -16.40
N TRP A 727 2.49 -43.96 -17.70
CA TRP A 727 1.11 -43.85 -18.19
C TRP A 727 0.29 -45.10 -17.93
N ALA A 728 0.89 -46.29 -18.03
CA ALA A 728 0.18 -47.55 -17.84
C ALA A 728 -0.41 -47.74 -16.44
N PRO A 729 0.36 -47.61 -15.34
CA PRO A 729 -0.21 -47.71 -14.00
C PRO A 729 -1.23 -46.59 -13.72
N ALA A 730 -0.99 -45.37 -14.21
CA ALA A 730 -1.90 -44.24 -14.03
C ALA A 730 -3.25 -44.42 -14.75
N ALA A 731 -3.26 -45.12 -15.88
CA ALA A 731 -4.46 -45.45 -16.64
C ALA A 731 -5.23 -46.67 -16.08
N GLY A 732 -4.82 -47.21 -14.93
CA GLY A 732 -5.47 -48.35 -14.27
C GLY A 732 -4.86 -49.71 -14.61
N GLY A 733 -3.66 -49.74 -15.16
CA GLY A 733 -2.91 -50.97 -15.44
C GLY A 733 -3.29 -51.65 -16.76
N GLU A 734 -2.77 -52.86 -16.92
CA GLU A 734 -2.84 -53.61 -18.19
C GLU A 734 -4.27 -53.93 -18.61
N ASP A 735 -5.06 -54.52 -17.72
CA ASP A 735 -6.43 -54.96 -18.02
C ASP A 735 -7.29 -53.81 -18.55
N ARG A 736 -7.20 -52.64 -17.93
CA ARG A 736 -7.97 -51.47 -18.32
C ARG A 736 -7.47 -50.86 -19.63
N LEU A 737 -6.16 -50.87 -19.89
CA LEU A 737 -5.62 -50.40 -21.17
C LEU A 737 -6.07 -51.30 -22.32
N LEU A 738 -6.13 -52.62 -22.12
CA LEU A 738 -6.65 -53.56 -23.11
C LEU A 738 -8.14 -53.32 -23.40
N ASP A 739 -8.93 -52.94 -22.39
CA ASP A 739 -10.34 -52.53 -22.58
C ASP A 739 -10.49 -51.27 -23.46
N LEU A 740 -9.46 -50.42 -23.51
CA LEU A 740 -9.41 -49.22 -24.34
C LEU A 740 -8.93 -49.47 -25.77
N VAL A 741 -8.45 -50.68 -26.10
CA VAL A 741 -8.09 -51.09 -27.47
C VAL A 741 -9.38 -51.35 -28.25
N ASN A 742 -10.08 -50.27 -28.59
CA ASN A 742 -11.36 -50.29 -29.30
C ASN A 742 -11.16 -49.85 -30.76
N PRO A 743 -11.68 -50.60 -31.76
CA PRO A 743 -11.55 -50.22 -33.17
C PRO A 743 -12.21 -48.87 -33.54
N ASN A 744 -13.14 -48.36 -32.72
CA ASN A 744 -13.86 -47.12 -33.00
C ASN A 744 -13.04 -45.84 -32.71
N ASP A 745 -12.03 -45.90 -31.82
CA ASP A 745 -11.12 -44.77 -31.57
C ASP A 745 -9.67 -45.25 -31.71
N LYS A 746 -9.18 -45.26 -32.95
CA LYS A 746 -7.81 -45.67 -33.28
C LYS A 746 -6.74 -44.88 -32.52
N SER A 747 -6.99 -43.61 -32.19
CA SER A 747 -6.04 -42.77 -31.47
C SER A 747 -5.89 -43.22 -30.02
N LEU A 748 -7.03 -43.50 -29.37
CA LEU A 748 -7.05 -44.01 -28.00
C LEU A 748 -6.49 -45.44 -27.92
N ALA A 749 -6.82 -46.30 -28.88
CA ALA A 749 -6.26 -47.65 -28.98
C ALA A 749 -4.73 -47.62 -29.15
N LEU A 750 -4.22 -46.79 -30.05
CA LEU A 750 -2.78 -46.58 -30.23
C LEU A 750 -2.11 -46.06 -28.96
N ALA A 751 -2.75 -45.15 -28.24
CA ALA A 751 -2.22 -44.62 -26.98
C ALA A 751 -2.15 -45.69 -25.88
N ALA A 752 -3.18 -46.53 -25.80
CA ALA A 752 -3.24 -47.64 -24.85
C ALA A 752 -2.17 -48.69 -25.12
N VAL A 753 -2.05 -49.16 -26.37
CA VAL A 753 -0.98 -50.06 -26.79
C VAL A 753 0.39 -49.39 -26.61
N SER A 754 0.53 -48.10 -26.91
CA SER A 754 1.78 -47.39 -26.67
C SER A 754 2.18 -47.39 -25.22
N ALA A 755 1.27 -47.11 -24.27
CA ALA A 755 1.58 -47.14 -22.85
C ALA A 755 1.96 -48.56 -22.37
N LEU A 756 1.31 -49.59 -22.92
CA LEU A 756 1.63 -50.98 -22.65
C LEU A 756 3.03 -51.37 -23.19
N VAL A 757 3.33 -50.99 -24.42
CA VAL A 757 4.61 -51.28 -25.09
C VAL A 757 5.76 -50.52 -24.44
N THR A 758 5.60 -49.23 -24.11
CA THR A 758 6.63 -48.45 -23.40
C THR A 758 6.86 -48.99 -22.00
N ARG A 759 5.79 -49.41 -21.30
CA ARG A 759 5.92 -50.10 -20.00
C ARG A 759 6.68 -51.42 -20.13
N ALA A 760 6.51 -52.12 -21.25
CA ALA A 760 7.28 -53.31 -21.58
C ALA A 760 8.73 -53.02 -22.01
N GLY A 761 9.10 -51.75 -22.15
CA GLY A 761 10.41 -51.29 -22.56
C GLY A 761 10.61 -51.24 -24.08
N GLY A 762 9.53 -51.28 -24.84
CA GLY A 762 9.54 -51.03 -26.29
C GLY A 762 9.47 -49.55 -26.63
N ASP A 763 9.56 -49.25 -27.92
CA ASP A 763 9.48 -47.90 -28.46
C ASP A 763 8.14 -47.59 -29.16
N GLU A 764 7.97 -46.35 -29.60
CA GLU A 764 6.75 -45.91 -30.29
C GLU A 764 6.54 -46.54 -31.67
N GLN A 765 7.61 -47.00 -32.34
CA GLN A 765 7.48 -47.65 -33.62
C GLN A 765 6.88 -49.05 -33.42
N GLN A 766 7.40 -49.81 -32.46
CA GLN A 766 6.84 -51.08 -32.04
C GLN A 766 5.39 -50.93 -31.58
N ALA A 767 5.07 -49.85 -30.86
CA ALA A 767 3.69 -49.57 -30.47
C ALA A 767 2.74 -49.44 -31.67
N ARG A 768 3.17 -48.79 -32.77
CA ARG A 768 2.37 -48.67 -33.99
C ARG A 768 2.20 -50.01 -34.69
N GLU A 769 3.29 -50.77 -34.84
CA GLU A 769 3.27 -52.10 -35.47
C GLU A 769 2.33 -53.06 -34.71
N ILE A 770 2.41 -53.07 -33.38
CA ILE A 770 1.55 -53.89 -32.53
C ILE A 770 0.09 -53.39 -32.58
N THR A 771 -0.14 -52.08 -32.61
CA THR A 771 -1.49 -51.53 -32.73
C THR A 771 -2.15 -51.93 -34.05
N ASP A 772 -1.45 -51.78 -35.17
CA ASP A 772 -1.95 -52.15 -36.50
C ASP A 772 -2.25 -53.65 -36.58
N TYR A 773 -1.40 -54.46 -35.93
CA TYR A 773 -1.60 -55.90 -35.81
C TYR A 773 -2.84 -56.26 -34.98
N LEU A 774 -3.03 -55.65 -33.81
CA LEU A 774 -4.16 -55.92 -32.92
C LEU A 774 -5.49 -55.42 -33.52
N LEU A 775 -5.50 -54.22 -34.11
CA LEU A 775 -6.69 -53.63 -34.72
C LEU A 775 -7.07 -54.24 -36.07
N GLY A 776 -6.10 -54.85 -36.78
CA GLY A 776 -6.33 -55.53 -38.06
C GLY A 776 -7.13 -56.83 -37.95
N ARG A 777 -7.37 -57.32 -36.72
CA ARG A 777 -8.17 -58.51 -36.46
C ARG A 777 -9.60 -58.12 -36.07
N GLU A 778 -10.55 -58.34 -36.96
CA GLU A 778 -11.97 -58.10 -36.67
C GLU A 778 -12.54 -59.18 -35.74
N GLY A 779 -13.36 -58.79 -34.75
CA GLY A 779 -14.16 -59.71 -33.93
C GLY A 779 -13.42 -60.42 -32.78
N VAL A 780 -12.21 -59.97 -32.42
CA VAL A 780 -11.38 -60.57 -31.36
C VAL A 780 -12.02 -60.33 -29.99
N SER A 781 -12.15 -61.38 -29.17
CA SER A 781 -12.66 -61.25 -27.80
C SER A 781 -11.60 -60.63 -26.88
N ARG A 782 -12.02 -60.11 -25.72
CA ARG A 782 -11.08 -59.57 -24.71
C ARG A 782 -10.03 -60.60 -24.28
N ALA A 783 -10.41 -61.87 -24.15
CA ALA A 783 -9.49 -62.94 -23.78
C ALA A 783 -8.42 -63.15 -24.85
N ASP A 784 -8.83 -63.16 -26.12
CA ASP A 784 -7.91 -63.30 -27.26
C ASP A 784 -6.95 -62.10 -27.36
N LEU A 785 -7.43 -60.88 -27.10
CA LEU A 785 -6.57 -59.68 -27.03
C LEU A 785 -5.53 -59.77 -25.91
N LEU A 786 -5.91 -60.32 -24.76
CA LEU A 786 -5.02 -60.45 -23.61
C LEU A 786 -3.95 -61.52 -23.86
N ASP A 787 -4.32 -62.67 -24.44
CA ASP A 787 -3.36 -63.71 -24.81
C ASP A 787 -2.39 -63.22 -25.90
N GLU A 788 -2.90 -62.53 -26.92
CA GLU A 788 -2.05 -61.94 -27.95
C GLU A 788 -1.15 -60.83 -27.38
N TRP A 789 -1.67 -59.99 -26.47
CA TRP A 789 -0.85 -58.99 -25.80
C TRP A 789 0.28 -59.62 -24.99
N ARG A 790 0.05 -60.74 -24.27
CA ARG A 790 1.10 -61.45 -23.54
C ARG A 790 2.24 -61.89 -24.46
N ASP A 791 1.91 -62.43 -25.63
CA ASP A 791 2.88 -62.82 -26.64
C ASP A 791 3.69 -61.63 -27.18
N GLN A 792 3.01 -60.51 -27.48
CA GLN A 792 3.68 -59.30 -27.96
C GLN A 792 4.54 -58.64 -26.87
N ARG A 793 4.05 -58.58 -25.63
CA ARG A 793 4.77 -58.08 -24.46
C ARG A 793 6.08 -58.84 -24.26
N ARG A 794 6.04 -60.17 -24.36
CA ARG A 794 7.22 -61.03 -24.28
C ARG A 794 8.22 -60.73 -25.40
N LYS A 795 7.75 -60.59 -26.64
CA LYS A 795 8.61 -60.22 -27.79
C LYS A 795 9.29 -58.86 -27.59
N VAL A 796 8.54 -57.85 -27.15
CA VAL A 796 9.07 -56.50 -26.86
C VAL A 796 10.15 -56.57 -25.79
N PHE A 797 9.87 -57.28 -24.69
CA PHE A 797 10.83 -57.42 -23.59
C PHE A 797 12.09 -58.20 -23.99
N LEU A 798 11.96 -59.30 -24.74
CA LEU A 798 13.09 -60.05 -25.27
C LEU A 798 13.94 -59.22 -26.23
N SER A 799 13.30 -58.40 -27.09
CA SER A 799 14.02 -57.47 -27.97
C SER A 799 14.84 -56.45 -27.17
N ARG A 800 14.26 -55.88 -26.11
CA ARG A 800 14.98 -54.99 -25.18
C ARG A 800 16.12 -55.70 -24.47
N LEU A 801 15.91 -56.91 -23.94
CA LEU A 801 16.95 -57.71 -23.31
C LEU A 801 18.09 -57.99 -24.29
N THR A 802 17.76 -58.30 -25.54
CA THR A 802 18.74 -58.53 -26.60
C THR A 802 19.56 -57.28 -26.88
N ALA A 803 18.92 -56.10 -26.91
CA ALA A 803 19.62 -54.82 -27.05
C ALA A 803 20.49 -54.48 -25.82
N ALA A 804 20.09 -54.94 -24.63
CA ALA A 804 20.83 -54.81 -23.38
C ALA A 804 21.89 -55.92 -23.19
N ALA A 805 22.02 -56.86 -24.14
CA ALA A 805 22.97 -57.97 -24.04
C ALA A 805 24.42 -57.47 -23.93
N GLY A 806 25.23 -58.18 -23.16
CA GLY A 806 26.62 -57.79 -22.92
C GLY A 806 27.09 -58.11 -21.50
N PRO A 807 28.31 -57.66 -21.14
CA PRO A 807 28.89 -57.93 -19.85
C PRO A 807 28.31 -57.02 -18.76
N TYR A 808 27.87 -57.63 -17.66
CA TYR A 808 27.41 -56.98 -16.44
C TYR A 808 28.26 -57.45 -15.26
N LYS A 809 28.40 -56.57 -14.28
CA LYS A 809 28.95 -56.86 -12.97
C LYS A 809 27.79 -57.21 -12.05
N LEU A 810 27.79 -58.44 -11.54
CA LEU A 810 26.79 -58.91 -10.58
C LEU A 810 27.32 -58.70 -9.16
N THR A 811 26.56 -57.95 -8.37
CA THR A 811 26.86 -57.62 -6.97
C THR A 811 25.70 -58.09 -6.10
N VAL A 812 26.01 -58.77 -5.00
CA VAL A 812 25.05 -59.02 -3.93
C VAL A 812 25.29 -57.99 -2.84
N ARG A 813 24.21 -57.39 -2.36
CA ARG A 813 24.18 -56.49 -1.23
C ARG A 813 23.27 -57.08 -0.17
N ILE A 814 23.81 -57.32 1.02
CA ILE A 814 23.07 -57.87 2.14
C ILE A 814 23.05 -56.86 3.29
N TYR A 815 21.87 -56.59 3.83
CA TYR A 815 21.67 -55.61 4.91
C TYR A 815 20.52 -56.03 5.84
N SER A 816 20.55 -55.58 7.09
CA SER A 816 19.51 -55.91 8.08
C SER A 816 18.19 -55.18 7.78
N GLY A 817 17.05 -55.89 7.87
CA GLY A 817 15.73 -55.41 7.47
C GLY A 817 15.14 -54.21 8.25
N ASP A 818 15.75 -53.81 9.38
CA ASP A 818 15.30 -52.67 10.19
C ASP A 818 15.51 -51.28 9.51
N ASP A 819 16.20 -51.22 8.37
CA ASP A 819 16.67 -49.99 7.72
C ASP A 819 15.77 -49.48 6.57
N GLN A 820 14.45 -49.77 6.60
CA GLN A 820 13.48 -49.38 5.55
C GLN A 820 13.22 -47.86 5.39
N THR A 821 14.13 -46.97 5.80
CA THR A 821 13.90 -45.51 5.69
C THR A 821 14.44 -44.82 4.45
N THR A 822 15.24 -45.42 3.54
CA THR A 822 15.69 -44.63 2.34
C THR A 822 16.08 -45.33 1.03
N SER A 823 15.94 -46.65 0.86
CA SER A 823 16.14 -47.27 -0.47
C SER A 823 14.80 -47.38 -1.19
N ALA A 824 14.48 -46.40 -2.04
CA ALA A 824 13.29 -46.43 -2.89
C ALA A 824 13.40 -47.53 -3.96
N SER A 825 13.01 -48.76 -3.62
CA SER A 825 12.56 -49.75 -4.60
C SER A 825 11.06 -49.57 -4.79
N ALA A 826 10.65 -49.26 -6.01
CA ALA A 826 9.26 -49.11 -6.40
C ALA A 826 8.50 -50.44 -6.23
N GLN A 827 7.75 -50.58 -5.14
CA GLN A 827 6.63 -51.50 -5.09
C GLN A 827 5.53 -50.95 -6.02
N PRO A 828 4.99 -51.73 -6.97
CA PRO A 828 3.81 -51.30 -7.71
C PRO A 828 2.62 -51.17 -6.74
N PRO A 829 1.77 -50.14 -6.90
CA PRO A 829 0.59 -49.97 -6.06
C PRO A 829 -0.45 -51.05 -6.41
N GLY A 830 -0.50 -52.12 -5.62
CA GLY A 830 -1.41 -53.23 -5.90
C GLY A 830 -1.28 -54.38 -4.91
N SER A 831 -1.55 -54.15 -3.64
CA SER A 831 -1.79 -55.23 -2.68
C SER A 831 -2.89 -54.81 -1.72
N THR A 832 -4.00 -55.55 -1.78
CA THR A 832 -5.24 -55.37 -1.03
C THR A 832 -5.05 -55.75 0.43
N GLY A 833 -5.18 -54.77 1.33
CA GLY A 833 -5.14 -54.99 2.78
C GLY A 833 -6.17 -54.14 3.53
N GLY A 834 -7.30 -54.76 3.88
CA GLY A 834 -8.07 -54.49 5.10
C GLY A 834 -8.65 -53.10 5.32
N ALA A 835 -9.90 -52.90 4.88
CA ALA A 835 -10.74 -51.79 5.32
C ALA A 835 -10.96 -51.81 6.84
N ARG A 836 -10.46 -50.78 7.53
CA ARG A 836 -10.90 -50.39 8.88
C ARG A 836 -12.10 -49.45 8.72
N PRO A 837 -13.24 -49.66 9.39
CA PRO A 837 -14.42 -48.82 9.19
C PRO A 837 -14.18 -47.41 9.78
N PRO A 838 -14.69 -46.35 9.13
CA PRO A 838 -14.64 -45.01 9.71
C PRO A 838 -15.61 -44.92 10.90
N ALA A 839 -15.10 -44.38 12.00
CA ALA A 839 -15.89 -44.07 13.18
C ALA A 839 -16.97 -43.03 12.87
N GLY A 840 -18.23 -43.43 13.09
CA GLY A 840 -19.25 -42.65 13.77
C GLY A 840 -19.57 -41.25 13.27
N VAL A 841 -20.57 -41.17 12.38
CA VAL A 841 -21.46 -40.00 12.24
C VAL A 841 -22.27 -39.86 13.55
N VAL A 842 -22.16 -38.71 14.21
CA VAL A 842 -23.03 -38.31 15.33
C VAL A 842 -24.16 -37.41 14.77
N PRO A 843 -25.44 -37.64 15.10
CA PRO A 843 -26.55 -36.83 14.59
C PRO A 843 -26.67 -35.48 15.33
N PRO A 844 -27.30 -34.46 14.73
CA PRO A 844 -27.47 -33.15 15.34
C PRO A 844 -28.69 -33.15 16.28
N GLY A 845 -28.53 -32.67 17.51
CA GLY A 845 -29.68 -32.46 18.38
C GLY A 845 -29.37 -31.93 19.78
N VAL A 846 -29.82 -30.69 20.01
CA VAL A 846 -30.32 -30.16 21.29
C VAL A 846 -29.30 -29.63 22.31
N GLY A 847 -29.27 -28.30 22.43
CA GLY A 847 -29.57 -27.65 23.71
C GLY A 847 -28.41 -27.10 24.55
N GLY A 848 -28.30 -25.77 24.58
CA GLY A 848 -28.19 -25.06 25.86
C GLY A 848 -26.90 -24.25 26.11
N PRO A 849 -27.02 -23.02 26.65
CA PRO A 849 -25.91 -22.06 26.76
C PRO A 849 -25.18 -22.19 28.11
N GLY A 850 -23.87 -22.00 28.11
CA GLY A 850 -23.07 -21.91 29.35
C GLY A 850 -21.67 -21.37 29.12
N PRO A 851 -21.08 -20.66 30.10
CA PRO A 851 -20.38 -19.40 29.85
C PRO A 851 -18.85 -19.48 29.79
N PHE A 852 -18.28 -18.40 29.29
CA PHE A 852 -16.85 -18.15 29.11
C PHE A 852 -16.00 -18.18 30.40
N GLY A 853 -14.87 -18.91 30.29
CA GLY A 853 -13.51 -18.51 30.72
C GLY A 853 -13.07 -18.86 32.15
N PRO A 854 -11.77 -18.70 32.52
CA PRO A 854 -10.56 -18.54 31.69
C PRO A 854 -9.36 -19.44 32.16
N GLY A 855 -8.35 -19.69 31.31
CA GLY A 855 -7.06 -20.26 31.76
C GLY A 855 -6.15 -20.63 30.58
N ARG A 856 -5.08 -19.88 30.27
CA ARG A 856 -3.72 -19.98 30.84
C ARG A 856 -3.20 -21.42 30.99
N PHE A 857 -2.29 -21.81 30.10
CA PHE A 857 -1.19 -22.76 30.33
C PHE A 857 -0.02 -22.28 29.46
N GLU A 858 0.95 -21.55 30.00
CA GLU A 858 2.12 -21.99 30.79
C GLU A 858 3.07 -22.95 30.05
N ARG A 859 4.27 -22.40 29.81
CA ARG A 859 5.52 -23.11 29.50
C ARG A 859 5.80 -24.16 30.58
N GLY A 860 6.05 -25.38 30.14
CA GLY A 860 6.61 -26.44 30.98
C GLY A 860 7.49 -27.36 30.16
N ALA A 861 8.72 -26.93 29.86
CA ALA A 861 9.77 -27.81 29.39
C ALA A 861 10.29 -28.65 30.56
N ARG A 862 10.07 -29.97 30.53
CA ARG A 862 10.83 -30.96 31.29
C ARG A 862 11.16 -32.14 30.38
N GLY A 863 12.44 -32.50 30.42
CA GLY A 863 13.09 -33.41 29.50
C GLY A 863 12.69 -34.87 29.72
N ALA A 864 12.58 -35.57 28.59
CA ALA A 864 12.76 -37.01 28.51
C ALA A 864 14.25 -37.30 28.23
N PRO A 865 14.81 -38.39 28.76
CA PRO A 865 16.23 -38.66 28.67
C PRO A 865 16.64 -38.95 27.23
N VAL A 866 17.66 -38.23 26.76
CA VAL A 866 18.42 -38.61 25.57
C VAL A 866 19.06 -39.96 25.86
N ARG A 867 18.46 -41.04 25.36
CA ARG A 867 19.20 -42.28 25.14
C ARG A 867 20.29 -41.95 24.13
N LYS A 868 21.55 -42.03 24.57
CA LYS A 868 22.68 -42.18 23.65
C LYS A 868 22.37 -43.42 22.81
N PHE A 869 21.98 -43.20 21.56
CA PHE A 869 22.11 -44.19 20.52
C PHE A 869 23.61 -44.41 20.35
N GLU A 870 24.10 -45.53 20.87
CA GLU A 870 25.31 -46.12 20.32
C GLU A 870 24.99 -46.43 18.84
N PRO A 871 25.84 -46.06 17.89
CA PRO A 871 25.67 -46.50 16.52
C PRO A 871 25.83 -48.01 16.53
N SER A 872 24.72 -48.75 16.42
CA SER A 872 24.79 -50.12 15.93
C SER A 872 25.47 -50.02 14.57
N GLY A 873 26.71 -50.49 14.49
CA GLY A 873 27.45 -50.52 13.24
C GLY A 873 26.58 -51.21 12.20
N LYS A 874 26.21 -50.47 11.16
CA LYS A 874 25.46 -51.01 10.03
C LYS A 874 26.32 -52.09 9.40
N LEU A 875 25.93 -53.35 9.59
CA LEU A 875 26.50 -54.44 8.82
C LEU A 875 25.84 -54.42 7.45
N GLU A 876 26.53 -53.77 6.51
CA GLU A 876 26.22 -53.85 5.08
C GLU A 876 27.34 -54.66 4.43
N ILE A 877 26.98 -55.81 3.87
CA ILE A 877 27.92 -56.66 3.13
C ILE A 877 27.65 -56.43 1.64
N VAL A 878 28.57 -55.75 0.97
CA VAL A 878 28.55 -55.61 -0.50
C VAL A 878 29.61 -56.54 -1.08
N GLN A 879 29.16 -57.59 -1.76
CA GLN A 879 30.05 -58.57 -2.39
C GLN A 879 29.86 -58.57 -3.90
N GLU A 880 30.94 -58.34 -4.63
CA GLU A 880 31.00 -58.61 -6.07
C GLU A 880 31.10 -60.12 -6.29
N ILE A 881 30.09 -60.70 -6.94
CA ILE A 881 30.09 -62.11 -7.32
C ILE A 881 31.01 -62.31 -8.52
N GLY A 882 30.90 -61.43 -9.52
CA GLY A 882 31.75 -61.46 -10.71
C GLY A 882 31.11 -60.78 -11.93
N THR A 883 31.71 -61.04 -13.08
CA THR A 883 31.20 -60.57 -14.38
C THR A 883 30.36 -61.66 -15.03
N VAL A 884 29.13 -61.32 -15.41
CA VAL A 884 28.22 -62.17 -16.15
C VAL A 884 27.97 -61.58 -17.54
N VAL A 885 27.85 -62.41 -18.57
CA VAL A 885 27.49 -61.93 -19.91
C VAL A 885 26.04 -62.28 -20.15
N LEU A 886 25.17 -61.28 -20.22
CA LEU A 886 23.78 -61.45 -20.57
C LEU A 886 23.70 -61.84 -22.05
N GLN A 887 23.32 -63.09 -22.32
CA GLN A 887 23.00 -63.59 -23.66
C GLN A 887 21.50 -63.90 -23.71
N VAL A 888 20.87 -63.60 -24.83
CA VAL A 888 19.42 -63.78 -25.04
C VAL A 888 19.25 -64.64 -26.28
N GLU A 889 18.79 -65.88 -26.12
CA GLU A 889 18.54 -66.83 -27.20
C GLU A 889 17.07 -67.28 -27.13
N GLU A 890 16.22 -66.83 -28.07
CA GLU A 890 14.79 -67.15 -28.28
C GLU A 890 13.86 -67.17 -27.04
N THR A 891 14.16 -67.98 -26.02
CA THR A 891 13.45 -68.08 -24.74
C THR A 891 14.33 -68.26 -23.51
N THR A 892 15.64 -68.43 -23.68
CA THR A 892 16.61 -68.66 -22.60
C THR A 892 17.57 -67.48 -22.44
N ILE A 893 17.76 -67.06 -21.20
CA ILE A 893 18.77 -66.07 -20.81
C ILE A 893 19.90 -66.83 -20.11
N SER A 894 21.15 -66.57 -20.51
CA SER A 894 22.31 -67.17 -19.85
C SER A 894 23.30 -66.10 -19.38
N PHE A 895 24.05 -66.42 -18.32
CA PHE A 895 25.08 -65.58 -17.71
C PHE A 895 26.47 -66.25 -17.83
N GLY A 896 27.12 -66.10 -18.99
CA GLY A 896 28.47 -66.65 -19.21
C GLY A 896 28.56 -68.19 -19.12
N THR A 897 29.71 -68.73 -18.70
CA THR A 897 29.99 -70.19 -18.68
C THR A 897 29.40 -70.94 -17.47
N GLN A 898 28.77 -70.25 -16.53
CA GLN A 898 28.08 -70.86 -15.39
C GLN A 898 26.57 -70.86 -15.63
N ALA A 899 25.95 -72.03 -15.55
CA ALA A 899 24.54 -72.24 -15.83
C ALA A 899 23.66 -71.84 -14.63
N TYR A 900 23.53 -70.54 -14.35
CA TYR A 900 22.40 -70.06 -13.55
C TYR A 900 21.13 -70.25 -14.38
N LYS A 901 20.09 -70.88 -13.80
CA LYS A 901 18.79 -70.96 -14.45
C LYS A 901 18.07 -69.62 -14.30
N LEU A 902 17.86 -68.97 -15.43
CA LEU A 902 17.14 -67.72 -15.49
C LEU A 902 15.95 -67.90 -16.40
N SER A 903 14.82 -67.37 -15.96
CA SER A 903 13.61 -67.32 -16.75
C SER A 903 13.15 -65.88 -16.94
N VAL A 904 12.34 -65.66 -17.97
CA VAL A 904 11.51 -64.46 -18.09
C VAL A 904 10.11 -64.90 -17.71
N PRO A 905 9.60 -64.51 -16.53
CA PRO A 905 8.28 -64.93 -16.12
C PRO A 905 7.22 -64.28 -16.99
N ASP A 906 6.18 -65.04 -17.35
CA ASP A 906 5.10 -64.50 -18.17
C ASP A 906 4.28 -63.48 -17.38
N GLU A 907 4.20 -63.55 -16.05
CA GLU A 907 3.49 -62.59 -15.21
C GLU A 907 4.19 -61.23 -15.04
N GLN A 908 5.51 -61.16 -15.18
CA GLN A 908 6.29 -59.96 -14.86
C GLN A 908 7.52 -59.81 -15.76
N LEU A 909 7.73 -58.60 -16.27
CA LEU A 909 8.88 -58.30 -17.13
C LEU A 909 10.16 -58.11 -16.30
N ALA A 910 10.71 -59.23 -15.86
CA ALA A 910 11.93 -59.32 -15.06
C ALA A 910 12.88 -60.36 -15.64
N VAL A 911 14.15 -60.30 -15.22
CA VAL A 911 15.05 -61.44 -15.31
C VAL A 911 14.96 -62.18 -13.98
N ARG A 912 14.30 -63.33 -13.97
CA ARG A 912 14.08 -64.13 -12.77
C ARG A 912 15.26 -65.05 -12.54
N PHE A 913 15.83 -64.99 -11.35
CA PHE A 913 16.65 -66.08 -10.81
C PHE A 913 15.71 -67.14 -10.25
N ASP A 914 15.67 -68.30 -10.89
CA ASP A 914 14.73 -69.38 -10.56
C ASP A 914 15.01 -69.98 -9.18
N GLU A 915 16.28 -70.05 -8.79
CA GLU A 915 16.73 -70.64 -7.53
C GLU A 915 17.75 -69.69 -6.86
N ALA A 916 17.33 -68.96 -5.81
CA ALA A 916 18.23 -68.07 -5.06
C ALA A 916 19.42 -68.82 -4.42
N SER A 917 19.22 -70.10 -4.10
CA SER A 917 20.23 -71.04 -3.60
C SER A 917 21.45 -71.20 -4.52
N ASP A 918 21.31 -70.97 -5.83
CA ASP A 918 22.41 -71.01 -6.80
C ASP A 918 23.49 -69.95 -6.50
N LEU A 919 23.17 -68.93 -5.71
CA LEU A 919 24.11 -67.88 -5.30
C LEU A 919 25.01 -68.29 -4.14
N GLN A 920 24.58 -69.25 -3.30
CA GLN A 920 25.30 -69.66 -2.08
C GLN A 920 26.76 -70.06 -2.34
N PRO A 921 27.10 -70.83 -3.39
CA PRO A 921 28.49 -71.23 -3.67
C PRO A 921 29.41 -70.06 -4.05
N GLN A 922 28.85 -68.90 -4.40
CA GLN A 922 29.60 -67.72 -4.84
C GLN A 922 29.84 -66.70 -3.73
N LEU A 923 29.09 -66.81 -2.63
CA LEU A 923 29.28 -65.96 -1.45
C LEU A 923 30.64 -66.28 -0.80
N LYS A 924 31.30 -65.25 -0.26
CA LYS A 924 32.63 -65.35 0.35
C LYS A 924 32.66 -64.58 1.66
N GLY A 925 33.49 -65.03 2.60
CA GLY A 925 33.68 -64.35 3.88
C GLY A 925 32.39 -64.35 4.71
N GLU A 926 32.06 -63.21 5.33
CA GLU A 926 30.90 -63.07 6.23
C GLU A 926 29.55 -63.40 5.55
N ALA A 927 29.48 -63.35 4.21
CA ALA A 927 28.27 -63.73 3.48
C ALA A 927 28.03 -65.26 3.40
N THR A 928 29.04 -66.10 3.66
CA THR A 928 28.86 -67.58 3.59
C THR A 928 28.02 -68.16 4.73
N ASP A 929 27.92 -67.46 5.86
CA ASP A 929 27.12 -67.89 7.02
C ASP A 929 25.62 -67.58 6.85
N LEU A 930 25.26 -66.85 5.79
CA LEU A 930 23.87 -66.51 5.48
C LEU A 930 23.16 -67.70 4.83
N LYS A 931 21.91 -67.90 5.23
CA LYS A 931 21.07 -69.03 4.79
C LYS A 931 20.34 -68.73 3.48
N VAL A 932 21.07 -68.35 2.43
CA VAL A 932 20.45 -68.07 1.11
C VAL A 932 19.92 -69.35 0.48
N ASP A 933 20.50 -70.51 0.83
CA ASP A 933 20.00 -71.84 0.49
C ASP A 933 18.61 -72.16 1.07
N GLN A 934 18.15 -71.45 2.09
CA GLN A 934 16.82 -71.61 2.70
C GLN A 934 15.75 -70.70 2.07
N VAL A 935 16.12 -69.91 1.07
CA VAL A 935 15.21 -69.02 0.35
C VAL A 935 14.63 -69.79 -0.84
N GLU A 936 13.45 -70.36 -0.67
CA GLU A 936 12.71 -71.04 -1.76
C GLU A 936 12.08 -70.06 -2.77
N SER A 937 12.28 -68.75 -2.60
CA SER A 937 11.71 -67.72 -3.47
C SER A 937 12.67 -67.30 -4.58
N THR A 938 12.07 -67.04 -5.74
CA THR A 938 12.73 -66.49 -6.92
C THR A 938 13.15 -65.03 -6.70
N ILE A 939 14.22 -64.57 -7.36
CA ILE A 939 14.62 -63.16 -7.32
C ILE A 939 14.39 -62.54 -8.69
N ASP A 940 13.42 -61.64 -8.77
CA ASP A 940 13.08 -60.93 -10.00
C ASP A 940 13.91 -59.65 -10.13
N LEU A 941 14.85 -59.64 -11.06
CA LEU A 941 15.62 -58.45 -11.40
C LEU A 941 14.80 -57.54 -12.31
N LEU A 942 14.48 -56.35 -11.82
CA LEU A 942 13.79 -55.31 -12.56
C LEU A 942 14.79 -54.31 -13.14
N PRO A 943 14.62 -53.89 -14.40
CA PRO A 943 15.50 -52.93 -15.02
C PRO A 943 15.26 -51.51 -14.49
N GLU A 944 16.34 -50.81 -14.18
CA GLU A 944 16.38 -49.37 -13.92
C GLU A 944 16.72 -48.57 -15.19
N ALA A 945 16.40 -47.27 -15.19
CA ALA A 945 16.64 -46.38 -16.32
C ALA A 945 18.13 -46.22 -16.71
N ASN A 946 19.05 -46.49 -15.79
CA ASN A 946 20.50 -46.42 -16.00
C ASN A 946 21.10 -47.72 -16.61
N GLY A 947 20.25 -48.72 -16.91
CA GLY A 947 20.66 -50.04 -17.39
C GLY A 947 21.08 -51.03 -16.29
N VAL A 948 21.05 -50.62 -15.01
CA VAL A 948 21.22 -51.51 -13.86
C VAL A 948 19.95 -52.33 -13.69
N TRP A 949 20.08 -53.58 -13.24
CA TRP A 949 18.94 -54.39 -12.86
C TRP A 949 19.02 -54.71 -11.39
N ARG A 950 17.89 -54.64 -10.68
CA ARG A 950 17.85 -54.90 -9.25
C ARG A 950 16.67 -55.77 -8.87
N GLY A 951 16.90 -56.68 -7.96
CA GLY A 951 15.88 -57.51 -7.36
C GLY A 951 16.35 -57.94 -5.98
N GLY A 952 15.43 -58.15 -5.06
CA GLY A 952 15.80 -58.57 -3.71
C GLY A 952 14.76 -59.46 -3.08
N VAL A 953 15.20 -60.14 -2.02
CA VAL A 953 14.41 -61.11 -1.28
C VAL A 953 14.78 -61.08 0.19
N GLU A 954 13.79 -61.27 1.04
CA GLU A 954 13.98 -61.36 2.48
C GLU A 954 14.47 -62.76 2.85
N LEU A 955 15.58 -62.82 3.60
CA LEU A 955 16.14 -64.04 4.14
C LEU A 955 15.39 -64.46 5.42
N PRO A 956 15.37 -65.75 5.78
CA PRO A 956 14.61 -66.26 6.95
C PRO A 956 15.01 -65.66 8.30
N ASP A 957 16.17 -65.02 8.39
CA ASP A 957 16.73 -64.37 9.58
C ASP A 957 16.48 -62.85 9.61
N GLY A 958 15.65 -62.32 8.70
CA GLY A 958 15.26 -60.91 8.63
C GLY A 958 16.27 -60.00 7.93
N TRP A 959 17.30 -60.59 7.32
CA TRP A 959 18.20 -59.87 6.41
C TRP A 959 17.57 -59.72 5.03
N GLN A 960 17.94 -58.67 4.31
CA GLN A 960 17.54 -58.43 2.93
C GLN A 960 18.73 -58.74 2.03
N LEU A 961 18.52 -59.59 1.03
CA LEU A 961 19.46 -59.85 -0.03
C LEU A 961 19.00 -59.10 -1.28
N GLU A 962 19.81 -58.16 -1.77
CA GLU A 962 19.59 -57.41 -3.00
C GLU A 962 20.65 -57.82 -4.04
N LEU A 963 20.21 -58.35 -5.17
CA LEU A 963 21.02 -58.54 -6.36
C LEU A 963 21.02 -57.27 -7.20
N ILE A 964 22.21 -56.85 -7.62
CA ILE A 964 22.44 -55.68 -8.46
C ILE A 964 23.28 -56.11 -9.65
N MET A 965 22.71 -56.04 -10.86
CA MET A 965 23.38 -56.33 -12.11
C MET A 965 23.69 -55.01 -12.84
N GLN A 966 24.95 -54.58 -12.80
CA GLN A 966 25.38 -53.28 -13.32
C GLN A 966 26.15 -53.44 -14.64
N PRO A 967 25.79 -52.74 -15.73
CA PRO A 967 26.47 -52.91 -17.01
C PRO A 967 27.94 -52.48 -16.91
N ILE A 968 28.85 -53.34 -17.38
CA ILE A 968 30.26 -53.00 -17.47
C ILE A 968 30.42 -52.13 -18.69
N ARG A 969 30.47 -50.80 -18.47
CA ARG A 969 30.85 -49.86 -19.53
C ARG A 969 32.26 -50.25 -19.94
N GLN A 970 32.41 -50.85 -21.13
CA GLN A 970 33.72 -51.01 -21.74
C GLN A 970 34.34 -49.62 -21.75
N SER A 971 35.37 -49.41 -20.92
CA SER A 971 36.13 -48.18 -20.95
C SER A 971 36.63 -48.06 -22.38
N GLY A 972 36.04 -47.16 -23.16
CA GLY A 972 36.44 -46.99 -24.55
C GLY A 972 37.95 -46.86 -24.58
N GLY A 973 38.61 -47.88 -25.12
CA GLY A 973 40.01 -47.78 -25.49
C GLY A 973 40.10 -46.57 -26.40
N LYS A 974 40.78 -45.54 -25.92
CA LYS A 974 41.21 -44.45 -26.79
C LYS A 974 42.13 -44.99 -27.87
#